data_AF-A0A8B7Z0L8-F1
#
_entry.id   AF-A0A8B7Z0L8-F1
#
_cell.length_a   1.000
_cell.length_b   1.000
_cell.length_c   1.000
_cell.angle_alpha   90.00
_cell.angle_beta   90.00
_cell.angle_gamma   90.00
#
_symmetry.space_group_name_H-M   'P 1'
#
loop_
_entity.id
_entity.type
_entity.pdbx_description
1 polymer ?
#
loop_
_entity_poly.entity_id
_entity_poly.type
_entity_poly.pdbx_seq_one_letter_code
_entity_poly.pdbx_strand_id
1 'polypeptide(L)'
;MTVDKGRGPASPPLHVHVDEVTPVHVHIKKGAKKSATARAVEEKLKDSKARSSRSFGMGNVRPTTSSKEPWVPAPGKSTKGKKFSWQGPSHSLEINPPERDTVHATMRLEDLDGDYDDARFGQYEKKIDSLMTEVGTLKTERELERTKRMAERAKEELDISKRLLENQEEEITDYKEELEMTERENEQLRRSVDMLRNDTDLTRAEKAVVKSERERLLKKLVEVELDAGAASKQVTQLRDAVNKLREEKRISSHDSKILTKQRELLLQKLEDFERTNATLRQMLRDQHKSEARRERSEEQRDVLLRKLTQSDADNQRLRVLAVEKDEEIGTLRDTLASEREQLRSVTDLQASVAATRGHLQNQLRKREADCNRMAVQLRQAENRAEQQQIEVDHVQGLLAAAKEKAAADKEALKRATRVQKDRATRSEDAVERLNMQLLESETKLADSAMASDQWKARVEKLTREKVQQETENAVLSRRIDDLEDKLKEAEMSMRVTADDLNHKLHSKSTELTTLKLENDKLRSSLATVQDKLTFATSEVDQLKTSIHDYESLVGEYKSQHPFSYFKHRSRMSKSRREALDASLQLEQEQQQRSRREQEAVKEMDILRNHLERRLQELEPLPEQLRNSEQKLLEATEKLLAQERRFSEQTKVISDLSTKVEHQTEQVETMRDKWHTAQDGNRSLSAQMESVQRRLQEAEDQNKELHAIIAKREETIHQNQLRLEDKTRENSSLTRQLEQAISDSRRLEEEGREKAIQRERNAQARIMDLESQLNRIKGEVHQTKRAKEDAERKFNSQLYDLKDRLEQSHSTNRSMQNYVQFLKNSYANVFGDTSLSGSPLRGHTPLRT
;
A
#
# COMPACT_ATOMS: atom_id res chain seq x y z
N MET A 1 20.13 23.87 -12.87
CA MET A 1 20.61 24.11 -11.49
C MET A 1 20.17 22.97 -10.60
N THR A 2 21.09 22.12 -10.19
CA THR A 2 20.98 21.25 -9.01
C THR A 2 22.41 20.83 -8.68
N VAL A 3 22.78 20.85 -7.39
CA VAL A 3 24.13 20.52 -6.93
C VAL A 3 24.07 19.13 -6.31
N ASP A 4 24.94 18.24 -6.76
CA ASP A 4 25.20 16.97 -6.05
C ASP A 4 26.67 16.89 -5.61
N LYS A 5 26.92 16.18 -4.51
CA LYS A 5 28.14 16.32 -3.71
C LYS A 5 29.15 15.23 -4.03
N GLY A 6 30.37 15.64 -4.39
CA GLY A 6 31.46 14.72 -4.67
C GLY A 6 31.89 13.89 -3.46
N ARG A 7 32.26 12.63 -3.72
CA ARG A 7 33.15 11.85 -2.85
C ARG A 7 34.58 12.02 -3.38
N GLY A 8 35.50 12.39 -2.50
CA GLY A 8 36.93 12.50 -2.82
C GLY A 8 37.62 11.15 -3.04
N PRO A 9 38.85 11.15 -3.58
CA PRO A 9 39.61 9.94 -3.90
C PRO A 9 40.10 9.19 -2.66
N ALA A 10 40.46 7.92 -2.84
CA ALA A 10 41.16 7.14 -1.83
C ALA A 10 42.62 7.63 -1.66
N SER A 11 43.10 7.66 -0.43
CA SER A 11 44.48 8.04 -0.09
C SER A 11 45.49 6.94 -0.46
N PRO A 12 46.73 7.30 -0.89
CA PRO A 12 47.78 6.32 -1.18
C PRO A 12 48.24 5.55 0.08
N PRO A 13 48.86 4.36 -0.09
CA PRO A 13 49.25 3.51 1.03
C PRO A 13 50.47 4.05 1.81
N LEU A 14 50.29 4.24 3.11
CA LEU A 14 51.36 4.54 4.05
C LEU A 14 52.43 3.44 4.03
N HIS A 15 53.66 3.80 3.69
CA HIS A 15 54.84 2.98 3.93
C HIS A 15 55.44 3.36 5.28
N VAL A 16 55.81 2.37 6.09
CA VAL A 16 56.38 2.56 7.43
C VAL A 16 57.62 1.68 7.53
N HIS A 17 58.79 2.30 7.64
CA HIS A 17 60.03 1.61 7.97
C HIS A 17 60.19 1.54 9.49
N VAL A 18 60.60 0.38 10.01
CA VAL A 18 60.78 0.11 11.44
C VAL A 18 61.97 -0.84 11.60
N ASP A 19 62.86 -0.54 12.56
CA ASP A 19 64.05 -1.36 12.82
C ASP A 19 63.71 -2.70 13.50
N GLU A 20 64.55 -3.72 13.24
CA GLU A 20 64.27 -5.16 13.40
C GLU A 20 63.83 -5.66 14.79
N VAL A 21 63.93 -4.83 15.83
CA VAL A 21 63.65 -5.21 17.24
C VAL A 21 62.32 -4.63 17.77
N THR A 22 61.52 -3.95 16.93
CA THR A 22 60.26 -3.32 17.34
C THR A 22 59.03 -4.13 16.88
N PRO A 23 58.23 -4.75 17.78
CA PRO A 23 57.04 -5.50 17.39
C PRO A 23 55.88 -4.55 16.97
N VAL A 24 55.47 -4.63 15.70
CA VAL A 24 54.40 -3.81 15.12
C VAL A 24 53.07 -4.56 15.10
N HIS A 25 52.06 -4.08 15.83
CA HIS A 25 50.71 -4.66 15.82
C HIS A 25 49.75 -3.87 14.92
N VAL A 26 49.37 -4.45 13.77
CA VAL A 26 48.47 -3.83 12.79
C VAL A 26 47.06 -4.42 12.87
N HIS A 27 46.10 -3.66 13.40
CA HIS A 27 44.70 -4.09 13.50
C HIS A 27 43.92 -3.88 12.18
N ILE A 28 44.01 -4.83 11.26
CA ILE A 28 43.20 -4.85 10.04
C ILE A 28 41.77 -5.31 10.37
N LYS A 29 40.82 -4.37 10.39
CA LYS A 29 39.39 -4.61 10.68
C LYS A 29 38.67 -5.32 9.52
N LYS A 30 38.90 -6.63 9.36
CA LYS A 30 38.20 -7.46 8.36
C LYS A 30 36.68 -7.44 8.57
N GLY A 31 35.93 -6.98 7.57
CA GLY A 31 34.47 -7.06 7.55
C GLY A 31 33.99 -8.50 7.33
N ALA A 32 32.99 -8.94 8.09
CA ALA A 32 32.50 -10.31 8.03
C ALA A 32 31.63 -10.58 6.80
N LYS A 33 32.12 -11.38 5.86
CA LYS A 33 31.30 -12.19 4.93
C LYS A 33 31.92 -13.58 4.83
N LYS A 34 31.13 -14.62 5.09
CA LYS A 34 31.51 -16.02 4.86
C LYS A 34 31.04 -16.43 3.46
N SER A 35 31.94 -17.01 2.68
CA SER A 35 31.64 -17.98 1.62
C SER A 35 32.91 -18.81 1.42
N ALA A 36 32.77 -20.12 1.29
CA ALA A 36 33.91 -21.05 1.22
C ALA A 36 33.82 -21.91 -0.04
N THR A 37 34.87 -21.86 -0.87
CA THR A 37 35.13 -22.81 -1.95
C THR A 37 36.63 -22.95 -2.17
N ALA A 38 37.07 -24.21 -2.30
CA ALA A 38 38.40 -24.74 -2.58
C ALA A 38 39.49 -23.79 -3.17
N ARG A 39 40.72 -23.92 -2.64
CA ARG A 39 41.80 -24.69 -3.30
C ARG A 39 43.06 -24.80 -2.43
N ALA A 40 43.61 -26.01 -2.32
CA ALA A 40 44.94 -26.29 -1.79
C ALA A 40 45.45 -27.62 -2.36
N VAL A 41 46.07 -27.60 -3.54
CA VAL A 41 46.79 -28.74 -4.14
C VAL A 41 48.00 -28.21 -4.93
N GLU A 42 49.11 -28.04 -4.23
CA GLU A 42 50.52 -27.92 -4.66
C GLU A 42 51.29 -27.63 -3.34
N GLU A 43 52.43 -28.23 -3.01
CA GLU A 43 53.37 -29.05 -3.79
C GLU A 43 53.86 -30.24 -2.92
N LYS A 44 54.26 -31.37 -3.53
CA LYS A 44 54.81 -32.54 -2.83
C LYS A 44 56.24 -32.83 -3.31
N LEU A 45 57.05 -33.46 -2.44
CA LEU A 45 58.42 -33.98 -2.64
C LEU A 45 59.59 -33.00 -2.42
N LYS A 46 60.30 -33.19 -1.30
CA LYS A 46 61.69 -33.71 -1.34
C LYS A 46 62.22 -34.25 0.01
N ASP A 47 63.21 -35.13 -0.12
CA ASP A 47 64.30 -35.44 0.82
C ASP A 47 64.01 -36.07 2.20
N SER A 48 63.34 -37.22 2.19
CA SER A 48 63.50 -38.24 3.25
C SER A 48 64.78 -39.07 3.05
N LYS A 49 65.93 -38.70 3.66
CA LYS A 49 67.17 -39.50 3.49
C LYS A 49 68.29 -39.37 4.56
N ALA A 50 68.08 -39.90 5.78
CA ALA A 50 69.20 -40.35 6.64
C ALA A 50 68.80 -41.41 7.70
N ARG A 51 69.72 -42.36 7.90
CA ARG A 51 69.74 -43.51 8.84
C ARG A 51 69.16 -43.22 10.25
N SER A 52 68.40 -44.11 10.89
CA SER A 52 68.69 -45.50 11.32
C SER A 52 69.83 -45.66 12.34
N SER A 53 69.49 -45.97 13.61
CA SER A 53 70.02 -47.16 14.31
C SER A 53 69.38 -47.43 15.69
N ARG A 54 69.00 -48.69 15.97
CA ARG A 54 68.99 -49.36 17.31
C ARG A 54 68.00 -48.80 18.37
N SER A 55 67.59 -49.53 19.42
CA SER A 55 67.52 -50.98 19.68
C SER A 55 66.64 -51.23 20.94
N PHE A 56 66.04 -52.41 21.05
CA PHE A 56 65.34 -53.02 22.20
C PHE A 56 65.60 -52.45 23.61
N GLY A 57 64.52 -52.27 24.38
CA GLY A 57 64.56 -52.00 25.83
C GLY A 57 63.19 -52.12 26.53
N MET A 58 62.76 -53.35 26.85
CA MET A 58 61.57 -53.59 27.70
C MET A 58 61.95 -53.47 29.19
N GLY A 59 61.14 -52.77 29.99
CA GLY A 59 61.37 -52.64 31.43
C GLY A 59 60.26 -51.90 32.19
N ASN A 60 59.58 -52.59 33.10
CA ASN A 60 58.59 -52.00 34.02
C ASN A 60 59.26 -51.21 35.18
N VAL A 61 58.53 -50.27 35.79
CA VAL A 61 58.05 -50.30 37.20
C VAL A 61 57.71 -48.88 37.73
N ARG A 62 56.41 -48.67 37.99
CA ARG A 62 55.71 -47.77 38.96
C ARG A 62 56.15 -46.28 39.22
N PRO A 63 55.24 -45.45 39.78
CA PRO A 63 55.40 -43.98 39.80
C PRO A 63 55.98 -43.40 41.11
N THR A 64 56.44 -42.15 41.03
CA THR A 64 56.65 -41.25 42.17
C THR A 64 56.14 -39.83 41.87
N THR A 65 55.67 -39.14 42.90
CA THR A 65 55.25 -37.73 42.88
C THR A 65 56.45 -36.78 42.98
N SER A 66 56.42 -35.60 42.31
CA SER A 66 56.66 -34.27 42.93
C SER A 66 56.91 -33.14 41.92
N SER A 67 56.21 -32.01 42.13
CA SER A 67 56.52 -30.59 41.81
C SER A 67 57.38 -30.18 40.60
N LYS A 68 56.87 -29.18 39.84
CA LYS A 68 57.38 -27.79 39.88
C LYS A 68 56.51 -26.80 39.09
N GLU A 69 56.08 -25.74 39.75
CA GLU A 69 55.47 -24.56 39.12
C GLU A 69 56.57 -23.53 38.73
N PRO A 70 56.41 -22.76 37.64
CA PRO A 70 57.27 -21.61 37.35
C PRO A 70 57.00 -20.43 38.28
N TRP A 71 58.06 -19.76 38.72
CA TRP A 71 58.06 -18.72 39.76
C TRP A 71 57.71 -17.32 39.24
N VAL A 72 56.95 -16.55 40.03
CA VAL A 72 56.60 -15.14 39.78
C VAL A 72 57.43 -14.22 40.69
N PRO A 73 58.15 -13.21 40.16
CA PRO A 73 58.97 -12.29 40.96
C PRO A 73 58.13 -11.20 41.64
N ALA A 74 58.45 -10.87 42.89
CA ALA A 74 57.81 -9.79 43.65
C ALA A 74 58.52 -8.44 43.47
N PRO A 75 57.80 -7.30 43.32
CA PRO A 75 58.41 -5.99 43.15
C PRO A 75 58.91 -5.38 44.47
N GLY A 76 60.23 -5.18 44.57
CA GLY A 76 60.88 -4.37 45.61
C GLY A 76 60.67 -2.86 45.44
N LYS A 77 61.09 -2.07 46.44
CA LYS A 77 60.77 -0.62 46.55
C LYS A 77 61.87 0.30 45.96
N SER A 78 61.49 1.57 45.77
CA SER A 78 62.34 2.75 45.52
C SER A 78 62.94 2.91 44.09
N THR A 79 63.10 4.12 43.50
CA THR A 79 62.88 5.50 43.98
C THR A 79 62.29 6.44 42.89
N LYS A 80 61.73 7.59 43.33
CA LYS A 80 61.74 8.92 42.68
C LYS A 80 61.36 9.05 41.18
N GLY A 81 60.07 9.29 40.95
CA GLY A 81 59.61 10.62 40.51
C GLY A 81 59.72 11.02 39.03
N LYS A 82 58.60 10.88 38.31
CA LYS A 82 58.14 11.84 37.28
C LYS A 82 56.61 11.85 37.25
N LYS A 83 56.00 13.02 37.07
CA LYS A 83 54.56 13.13 36.76
C LYS A 83 54.36 12.73 35.30
N PHE A 84 53.38 11.89 35.00
CA PHE A 84 52.84 11.74 33.65
C PHE A 84 51.31 11.71 33.69
N SER A 85 50.71 12.45 32.78
CA SER A 85 49.26 12.66 32.67
C SER A 85 48.63 11.65 31.72
N TRP A 86 47.46 11.13 32.08
CA TRP A 86 46.62 10.37 31.15
C TRP A 86 45.87 11.34 30.23
N GLN A 87 46.21 11.35 28.94
CA GLN A 87 45.35 11.84 27.86
C GLN A 87 45.36 10.82 26.72
N GLY A 88 44.18 10.32 26.37
CA GLY A 88 43.97 9.48 25.18
C GLY A 88 43.54 10.35 23.99
N PRO A 89 43.94 10.03 22.75
CA PRO A 89 43.70 10.89 21.59
C PRO A 89 42.27 10.76 21.01
N SER A 90 41.26 11.16 21.78
CA SER A 90 39.92 11.55 21.30
C SER A 90 39.10 12.24 22.41
N HIS A 91 38.45 13.35 22.09
CA HIS A 91 37.59 14.18 22.96
C HIS A 91 38.30 14.96 24.08
N SER A 92 38.69 16.20 23.75
CA SER A 92 38.96 17.26 24.72
C SER A 92 37.63 17.87 25.22
N LEU A 93 37.39 17.77 26.54
CA LEU A 93 36.39 18.61 27.23
C LEU A 93 37.12 19.78 27.89
N GLU A 94 37.03 20.95 27.28
CA GLU A 94 37.57 22.20 27.83
C GLU A 94 36.67 22.70 28.97
N ILE A 95 37.04 22.36 30.21
CA ILE A 95 36.46 22.99 31.39
C ILE A 95 37.31 24.22 31.71
N ASN A 96 36.98 25.36 31.09
CA ASN A 96 37.49 26.65 31.53
C ASN A 96 37.01 26.93 32.97
N PRO A 97 37.91 27.21 33.92
CA PRO A 97 37.49 27.68 35.24
C PRO A 97 36.90 29.09 35.11
N PRO A 98 35.69 29.36 35.63
CA PRO A 98 35.18 30.73 35.67
C PRO A 98 36.07 31.60 36.57
N GLU A 99 36.24 32.85 36.18
CA GLU A 99 37.20 33.76 36.79
C GLU A 99 36.80 34.16 38.22
N ARG A 100 37.81 34.39 39.06
CA ARG A 100 37.62 35.05 40.35
C ARG A 100 37.52 36.56 40.12
N ASP A 101 36.32 37.07 39.88
CA ASP A 101 35.90 38.37 40.40
C ASP A 101 34.39 38.62 40.20
N THR A 102 33.59 38.33 41.23
CA THR A 102 32.33 39.03 41.50
C THR A 102 31.92 38.79 42.95
N VAL A 103 32.13 39.80 43.80
CA VAL A 103 31.63 39.83 45.18
C VAL A 103 30.15 40.26 45.16
N HIS A 104 29.41 39.94 46.23
CA HIS A 104 28.04 40.38 46.57
C HIS A 104 26.85 39.53 46.07
N ALA A 105 26.51 38.52 46.88
CA ALA A 105 25.13 38.33 47.32
C ALA A 105 25.16 37.88 48.80
N THR A 106 24.75 38.76 49.72
CA THR A 106 24.86 38.49 51.16
C THR A 106 23.70 37.63 51.62
N MET A 107 23.95 36.34 51.91
CA MET A 107 22.99 35.47 52.59
C MET A 107 22.70 36.04 53.98
N ARG A 108 21.44 36.35 54.27
CA ARG A 108 21.06 37.03 55.51
C ARG A 108 20.67 36.02 56.57
N LEU A 109 20.80 36.39 57.84
CA LEU A 109 20.41 35.54 58.98
C LEU A 109 18.88 35.44 59.16
N GLU A 110 18.13 35.89 58.15
CA GLU A 110 16.66 35.95 58.08
C GLU A 110 16.13 34.85 57.13
N ASP A 111 16.98 34.21 56.32
CA ASP A 111 16.63 33.13 55.39
C ASP A 111 16.51 31.74 56.10
N LEU A 112 16.26 31.72 57.42
CA LEU A 112 16.28 30.52 58.29
C LEU A 112 14.90 30.14 58.84
N ASP A 113 13.83 30.25 58.03
CA ASP A 113 12.54 29.63 58.34
C ASP A 113 12.60 28.11 58.03
N GLY A 114 12.87 27.33 59.07
CA GLY A 114 13.05 25.88 58.99
C GLY A 114 11.75 25.10 58.85
N ASP A 115 11.39 24.74 57.62
CA ASP A 115 10.48 23.61 57.30
C ASP A 115 10.63 23.13 55.83
N TYR A 116 11.09 24.00 54.91
CA TYR A 116 11.16 23.68 53.48
C TYR A 116 12.36 22.84 53.01
N ASP A 117 13.41 22.70 53.83
CA ASP A 117 14.64 22.00 53.44
C ASP A 117 14.68 20.52 53.84
N ASP A 118 14.00 20.09 54.89
CA ASP A 118 14.00 18.68 55.30
C ASP A 118 13.35 17.77 54.24
N ALA A 119 12.24 18.24 53.64
CA ALA A 119 11.62 17.62 52.48
C ALA A 119 12.53 17.60 51.22
N ARG A 120 13.57 18.46 51.18
CA ARG A 120 14.59 18.50 50.12
C ARG A 120 15.73 17.51 50.41
N PHE A 121 16.22 17.47 51.66
CA PHE A 121 17.21 16.47 52.11
C PHE A 121 16.69 15.05 51.94
N GLY A 122 15.46 14.75 52.40
CA GLY A 122 14.84 13.44 52.21
C GLY A 122 14.56 13.04 50.74
N GLN A 123 14.61 13.99 49.79
CA GLN A 123 14.62 13.69 48.35
C GLN A 123 16.03 13.40 47.84
N TYR A 124 17.05 14.11 48.35
CA TYR A 124 18.45 13.82 48.02
C TYR A 124 18.90 12.47 48.59
N GLU A 125 18.54 12.11 49.82
CA GLU A 125 18.84 10.80 50.42
C GLU A 125 18.26 9.66 49.59
N LYS A 126 16.95 9.68 49.29
CA LYS A 126 16.30 8.68 48.43
C LYS A 126 16.95 8.57 47.04
N LYS A 127 17.48 9.68 46.52
CA LYS A 127 18.20 9.70 45.25
C LYS A 127 19.62 9.14 45.38
N ILE A 128 20.29 9.37 46.50
CA ILE A 128 21.58 8.75 46.85
C ILE A 128 21.41 7.25 47.03
N ASP A 129 20.40 6.77 47.77
CA ASP A 129 20.11 5.34 47.94
C ASP A 129 19.78 4.65 46.62
N SER A 130 18.98 5.30 45.77
CA SER A 130 18.70 4.81 44.42
C SER A 130 19.96 4.69 43.58
N LEU A 131 20.84 5.72 43.60
CA LEU A 131 22.11 5.71 42.86
C LEU A 131 23.13 4.72 43.45
N MET A 132 23.16 4.52 44.76
CA MET A 132 24.02 3.52 45.43
C MET A 132 23.56 2.10 45.09
N THR A 133 22.24 1.88 45.01
CA THR A 133 21.65 0.62 44.54
C THR A 133 21.99 0.38 43.06
N GLU A 134 21.81 1.38 42.20
CA GLU A 134 22.13 1.33 40.77
C GLU A 134 23.63 1.04 40.55
N VAL A 135 24.52 1.78 41.22
CA VAL A 135 25.98 1.54 41.19
C VAL A 135 26.33 0.14 41.72
N GLY A 136 25.61 -0.37 42.72
CA GLY A 136 25.74 -1.76 43.20
C GLY A 136 25.38 -2.77 42.11
N THR A 137 24.27 -2.57 41.41
CA THR A 137 23.86 -3.44 40.29
C THR A 137 24.81 -3.35 39.09
N LEU A 138 25.25 -2.15 38.69
CA LEU A 138 26.22 -1.95 37.62
C LEU A 138 27.60 -2.53 37.96
N LYS A 139 27.99 -2.52 39.25
CA LYS A 139 29.24 -3.16 39.70
C LYS A 139 29.15 -4.69 39.60
N THR A 140 28.07 -5.29 40.11
CA THR A 140 27.88 -6.75 40.04
C THR A 140 27.68 -7.24 38.60
N GLU A 141 26.99 -6.47 37.75
CA GLU A 141 26.89 -6.74 36.31
C GLU A 141 28.27 -6.69 35.63
N ARG A 142 29.08 -5.66 35.91
CA ARG A 142 30.45 -5.54 35.35
C ARG A 142 31.40 -6.62 35.86
N GLU A 143 31.21 -7.10 37.08
CA GLU A 143 31.97 -8.24 37.63
C GLU A 143 31.52 -9.56 36.99
N LEU A 144 30.21 -9.76 36.77
CA LEU A 144 29.67 -10.89 36.00
C LEU A 144 30.11 -10.87 34.52
N GLU A 145 30.19 -9.70 33.90
CA GLU A 145 30.66 -9.55 32.52
C GLU A 145 32.17 -9.85 32.40
N ARG A 146 32.95 -9.59 33.46
CA ARG A 146 34.37 -10.00 33.54
C ARG A 146 34.52 -11.51 33.74
N THR A 147 33.74 -12.14 34.64
CA THR A 147 33.83 -13.59 34.85
C THR A 147 33.36 -14.36 33.63
N LYS A 148 32.30 -13.91 32.94
CA LYS A 148 31.89 -14.43 31.62
C LYS A 148 33.04 -14.40 30.61
N ARG A 149 33.69 -13.24 30.40
CA ARG A 149 34.83 -13.14 29.46
C ARG A 149 36.05 -13.99 29.83
N MET A 150 36.26 -14.29 31.12
CA MET A 150 37.32 -15.22 31.54
C MET A 150 36.91 -16.68 31.30
N ALA A 151 35.65 -17.05 31.56
CA ALA A 151 35.12 -18.37 31.27
C ALA A 151 35.06 -18.67 29.76
N GLU A 152 34.75 -17.66 28.93
CA GLU A 152 34.80 -17.73 27.47
C GLU A 152 36.21 -18.05 26.98
N ARG A 153 37.23 -17.32 27.45
CA ARG A 153 38.65 -17.60 27.09
C ARG A 153 39.12 -18.96 27.58
N ALA A 154 38.84 -19.33 28.83
CA ALA A 154 39.20 -20.64 29.36
C ALA A 154 38.54 -21.79 28.59
N LYS A 155 37.33 -21.56 28.03
CA LYS A 155 36.68 -22.49 27.11
C LYS A 155 37.36 -22.51 25.73
N GLU A 156 37.73 -21.36 25.16
CA GLU A 156 38.48 -21.29 23.89
C GLU A 156 39.83 -22.01 23.99
N GLU A 157 40.58 -21.79 25.08
CA GLU A 157 41.84 -22.47 25.39
C GLU A 157 41.64 -23.99 25.56
N LEU A 158 40.60 -24.42 26.29
CA LEU A 158 40.25 -25.83 26.45
C LEU A 158 39.85 -26.49 25.11
N ASP A 159 39.05 -25.81 24.28
CA ASP A 159 38.60 -26.34 22.99
C ASP A 159 39.74 -26.33 21.93
N ILE A 160 40.80 -25.54 22.11
CA ILE A 160 42.07 -25.66 21.37
C ILE A 160 42.86 -26.87 21.88
N SER A 161 42.99 -27.03 23.20
CA SER A 161 43.73 -28.14 23.81
C SER A 161 43.11 -29.52 23.51
N LYS A 162 41.77 -29.60 23.38
CA LYS A 162 41.09 -30.83 22.94
C LYS A 162 41.47 -31.20 21.52
N ARG A 163 41.35 -30.27 20.55
CA ARG A 163 41.70 -30.52 19.15
C ARG A 163 43.16 -30.95 18.98
N LEU A 164 44.07 -30.42 19.79
CA LEU A 164 45.46 -30.87 19.77
C LEU A 164 45.62 -32.33 20.24
N LEU A 165 44.85 -32.76 21.24
CA LEU A 165 44.84 -34.14 21.71
C LEU A 165 44.09 -35.07 20.74
N GLU A 166 42.94 -34.64 20.20
CA GLU A 166 42.17 -35.35 19.18
C GLU A 166 43.05 -35.63 17.95
N ASN A 167 43.76 -34.63 17.42
CA ASN A 167 44.74 -34.81 16.34
C ASN A 167 45.88 -35.77 16.71
N GLN A 168 46.37 -35.76 17.95
CA GLN A 168 47.45 -36.65 18.40
C GLN A 168 46.97 -38.10 18.60
N GLU A 169 45.71 -38.30 19.00
CA GLU A 169 45.07 -39.61 19.04
C GLU A 169 44.86 -40.15 17.62
N GLU A 170 44.44 -39.31 16.67
CA GLU A 170 44.33 -39.63 15.24
C GLU A 170 45.70 -40.04 14.64
N GLU A 171 46.76 -39.25 14.82
CA GLU A 171 48.13 -39.59 14.38
C GLU A 171 48.61 -40.95 14.96
N ILE A 172 48.29 -41.23 16.22
CA ILE A 172 48.65 -42.51 16.87
C ILE A 172 47.84 -43.68 16.31
N THR A 173 46.58 -43.49 15.93
CA THR A 173 45.81 -44.53 15.22
C THR A 173 46.35 -44.78 13.82
N ASP A 174 46.69 -43.75 13.05
CA ASP A 174 47.26 -43.89 11.71
C ASP A 174 48.57 -44.70 11.73
N TYR A 175 49.52 -44.35 12.60
CA TYR A 175 50.78 -45.11 12.74
C TYR A 175 50.57 -46.56 13.21
N LYS A 176 49.51 -46.83 13.98
CA LYS A 176 49.16 -48.18 14.41
C LYS A 176 48.58 -49.00 13.25
N GLU A 177 47.73 -48.40 12.41
CA GLU A 177 47.20 -49.07 11.22
C GLU A 177 48.29 -49.31 10.17
N GLU A 178 49.20 -48.35 9.92
CA GLU A 178 50.38 -48.55 9.08
C GLU A 178 51.24 -49.73 9.59
N LEU A 179 51.54 -49.77 10.89
CA LEU A 179 52.34 -50.84 11.48
C LEU A 179 51.66 -52.21 11.29
N GLU A 180 50.38 -52.34 11.66
CA GLU A 180 49.64 -53.60 11.49
C GLU A 180 49.57 -54.05 10.02
N MET A 181 49.50 -53.12 9.06
CA MET A 181 49.57 -53.43 7.63
C MET A 181 50.95 -53.98 7.23
N THR A 182 52.05 -53.34 7.65
CA THR A 182 53.40 -53.83 7.35
C THR A 182 53.74 -55.18 8.03
N GLU A 183 53.13 -55.47 9.18
CA GLU A 183 53.23 -56.79 9.83
C GLU A 183 52.46 -57.86 9.03
N ARG A 184 51.24 -57.58 8.59
CA ARG A 184 50.43 -58.48 7.73
C ARG A 184 51.16 -58.82 6.43
N GLU A 185 51.77 -57.84 5.77
CA GLU A 185 52.59 -58.07 4.57
C GLU A 185 53.82 -58.94 4.86
N ASN A 186 54.52 -58.69 5.97
CA ASN A 186 55.66 -59.52 6.39
C ASN A 186 55.26 -60.98 6.64
N GLU A 187 54.11 -61.24 7.26
CA GLU A 187 53.62 -62.61 7.42
C GLU A 187 53.28 -63.27 6.08
N GLN A 188 52.62 -62.56 5.15
CA GLN A 188 52.27 -63.09 3.84
C GLN A 188 53.54 -63.44 3.03
N LEU A 189 54.55 -62.57 3.05
CA LEU A 189 55.84 -62.83 2.40
C LEU A 189 56.55 -64.06 2.98
N ARG A 190 56.56 -64.24 4.31
CA ARG A 190 57.12 -65.45 4.96
C ARG A 190 56.38 -66.71 4.52
N ARG A 191 55.04 -66.71 4.59
CA ARG A 191 54.19 -67.84 4.14
C ARG A 191 54.46 -68.18 2.67
N SER A 192 54.64 -67.18 1.79
CA SER A 192 54.97 -67.40 0.38
C SER A 192 56.35 -68.03 0.18
N VAL A 193 57.36 -67.63 0.96
CA VAL A 193 58.72 -68.20 0.88
C VAL A 193 58.75 -69.65 1.36
N ASP A 194 58.04 -69.97 2.45
CA ASP A 194 57.96 -71.33 2.97
C ASP A 194 57.21 -72.28 2.01
N MET A 195 56.13 -71.81 1.36
CA MET A 195 55.43 -72.58 0.32
C MET A 195 56.34 -72.88 -0.89
N LEU A 196 57.00 -71.86 -1.44
CA LEU A 196 57.94 -72.03 -2.57
C LEU A 196 59.07 -73.01 -2.22
N ARG A 197 59.58 -72.96 -0.98
CA ARG A 197 60.58 -73.90 -0.50
C ARG A 197 60.06 -75.34 -0.52
N ASN A 198 58.90 -75.59 0.09
CA ASN A 198 58.27 -76.91 0.14
C ASN A 198 58.05 -77.50 -1.26
N ASP A 199 57.57 -76.70 -2.21
CA ASP A 199 57.36 -77.13 -3.60
C ASP A 199 58.69 -77.52 -4.29
N THR A 200 59.79 -76.79 -4.03
CA THR A 200 61.11 -77.16 -4.59
C THR A 200 61.68 -78.43 -3.95
N ASP A 201 61.41 -78.69 -2.68
CA ASP A 201 61.88 -79.89 -1.97
C ASP A 201 61.07 -81.13 -2.41
N LEU A 202 59.75 -81.00 -2.59
CA LEU A 202 58.87 -82.00 -3.22
C LEU A 202 59.35 -82.34 -4.65
N THR A 203 59.53 -81.32 -5.50
CA THR A 203 60.01 -81.48 -6.88
C THR A 203 61.39 -82.16 -6.93
N ARG A 204 62.25 -81.97 -5.92
CA ARG A 204 63.56 -82.63 -5.81
C ARG A 204 63.42 -84.09 -5.40
N ALA A 205 62.51 -84.41 -4.49
CA ALA A 205 62.23 -85.78 -4.05
C ALA A 205 61.65 -86.64 -5.19
N GLU A 206 60.66 -86.14 -5.93
CA GLU A 206 60.07 -86.85 -7.08
C GLU A 206 61.12 -87.23 -8.13
N LYS A 207 62.00 -86.28 -8.49
CA LYS A 207 63.10 -86.50 -9.45
C LYS A 207 64.10 -87.56 -8.95
N ALA A 208 64.33 -87.66 -7.64
CA ALA A 208 65.18 -88.71 -7.07
C ALA A 208 64.52 -90.09 -7.15
N VAL A 209 63.22 -90.21 -6.87
CA VAL A 209 62.46 -91.46 -6.99
C VAL A 209 62.49 -91.96 -8.45
N VAL A 210 62.06 -91.13 -9.41
CA VAL A 210 62.03 -91.49 -10.84
C VAL A 210 63.41 -91.91 -11.36
N LYS A 211 64.49 -91.25 -10.91
CA LYS A 211 65.86 -91.67 -11.24
C LYS A 211 66.17 -93.07 -10.69
N SER A 212 65.86 -93.34 -9.43
CA SER A 212 66.13 -94.63 -8.79
C SER A 212 65.34 -95.79 -9.44
N GLU A 213 64.10 -95.55 -9.87
CA GLU A 213 63.30 -96.56 -10.57
C GLU A 213 63.88 -96.89 -11.94
N ARG A 214 64.31 -95.87 -12.71
CA ARG A 214 65.00 -96.03 -13.98
C ARG A 214 66.30 -96.83 -13.84
N GLU A 215 67.10 -96.53 -12.82
CA GLU A 215 68.35 -97.27 -12.53
C GLU A 215 68.06 -98.73 -12.16
N ARG A 216 67.01 -99.00 -11.37
CA ARG A 216 66.56 -100.36 -11.03
C ARG A 216 66.09 -101.15 -12.27
N LEU A 217 65.34 -100.51 -13.17
CA LEU A 217 64.89 -101.10 -14.44
C LEU A 217 66.06 -101.41 -15.38
N LEU A 218 66.99 -100.46 -15.56
CA LEU A 218 68.20 -100.65 -16.36
C LEU A 218 69.07 -101.79 -15.81
N LYS A 219 69.27 -101.87 -14.49
CA LYS A 219 69.99 -102.99 -13.86
C LYS A 219 69.31 -104.33 -14.18
N LYS A 220 67.97 -104.40 -14.09
CA LYS A 220 67.26 -105.66 -14.37
C LYS A 220 67.25 -106.03 -15.85
N LEU A 221 67.28 -105.06 -16.76
CA LEU A 221 67.50 -105.31 -18.19
C LEU A 221 68.87 -105.96 -18.44
N VAL A 222 69.94 -105.42 -17.86
CA VAL A 222 71.30 -105.97 -18.02
C VAL A 222 71.42 -107.38 -17.41
N GLU A 223 70.78 -107.64 -16.27
CA GLU A 223 70.70 -109.01 -15.72
C GLU A 223 70.03 -109.99 -16.72
N VAL A 224 68.94 -109.60 -17.38
CA VAL A 224 68.27 -110.42 -18.40
C VAL A 224 69.13 -110.62 -19.65
N GLU A 225 69.86 -109.60 -20.09
CA GLU A 225 70.80 -109.69 -21.22
C GLU A 225 71.97 -110.64 -20.93
N LEU A 226 72.49 -110.62 -19.69
CA LEU A 226 73.54 -111.53 -19.24
C LEU A 226 73.05 -112.98 -19.18
N ASP A 227 71.86 -113.24 -18.62
CA ASP A 227 71.28 -114.58 -18.55
C ASP A 227 70.93 -115.11 -19.96
N ALA A 228 70.35 -114.26 -20.82
CA ALA A 228 70.09 -114.59 -22.23
C ALA A 228 71.39 -114.94 -22.97
N GLY A 229 72.45 -114.15 -22.75
CA GLY A 229 73.77 -114.40 -23.31
C GLY A 229 74.40 -115.70 -22.79
N ALA A 230 74.18 -116.05 -21.52
CA ALA A 230 74.66 -117.29 -20.93
C ALA A 230 73.89 -118.51 -21.46
N ALA A 231 72.56 -118.44 -21.55
CA ALA A 231 71.72 -119.47 -22.16
C ALA A 231 72.08 -119.68 -23.65
N SER A 232 72.23 -118.58 -24.41
CA SER A 232 72.64 -118.63 -25.82
C SER A 232 74.01 -119.29 -26.02
N LYS A 233 75.01 -118.94 -25.20
CA LYS A 233 76.32 -119.62 -25.17
C LYS A 233 76.17 -121.12 -24.87
N GLN A 234 75.32 -121.48 -23.90
CA GLN A 234 75.07 -122.89 -23.56
C GLN A 234 74.36 -123.66 -24.68
N VAL A 235 73.46 -123.02 -25.44
CA VAL A 235 72.88 -123.59 -26.68
C VAL A 235 73.95 -123.85 -27.73
N THR A 236 74.89 -122.92 -27.94
CA THR A 236 76.01 -123.15 -28.89
C THR A 236 76.92 -124.29 -28.43
N GLN A 237 77.29 -124.35 -27.15
CA GLN A 237 78.16 -125.42 -26.63
C GLN A 237 77.50 -126.81 -26.70
N LEU A 238 76.20 -126.91 -26.41
CA LEU A 238 75.45 -128.17 -26.57
C LEU A 238 75.34 -128.56 -28.06
N ARG A 239 75.09 -127.60 -28.96
CA ARG A 239 75.07 -127.84 -30.42
C ARG A 239 76.41 -128.38 -30.91
N ASP A 240 77.52 -127.77 -30.48
CA ASP A 240 78.86 -128.16 -30.91
C ASP A 240 79.26 -129.54 -30.37
N ALA A 241 78.83 -129.89 -29.16
CA ALA A 241 78.99 -131.25 -28.61
C ALA A 241 78.14 -132.28 -29.37
N VAL A 242 76.87 -131.97 -29.68
CA VAL A 242 76.00 -132.83 -30.52
C VAL A 242 76.61 -133.04 -31.91
N ASN A 243 77.21 -132.00 -32.51
CA ASN A 243 77.88 -132.11 -33.81
C ASN A 243 79.08 -133.06 -33.76
N LYS A 244 79.97 -132.94 -32.77
CA LYS A 244 81.12 -133.84 -32.59
C LYS A 244 80.68 -135.31 -32.41
N LEU A 245 79.71 -135.55 -31.52
CA LEU A 245 79.17 -136.90 -31.29
C LEU A 245 78.45 -137.49 -32.51
N ARG A 246 77.98 -136.66 -33.44
CA ARG A 246 77.42 -137.08 -34.74
C ARG A 246 78.50 -137.50 -35.74
N GLU A 247 79.73 -137.00 -35.62
CA GLU A 247 80.87 -137.37 -36.47
C GLU A 247 81.48 -138.72 -36.04
N GLU A 248 81.50 -139.00 -34.73
CA GLU A 248 82.13 -140.20 -34.13
C GLU A 248 81.33 -141.51 -34.28
N LYS A 249 80.07 -141.44 -34.74
CA LYS A 249 79.17 -142.57 -35.11
C LYS A 249 78.83 -143.61 -34.02
N ARG A 250 79.44 -143.59 -32.83
CA ARG A 250 79.09 -144.46 -31.69
C ARG A 250 79.16 -143.68 -30.38
N ILE A 251 78.01 -143.50 -29.72
CA ILE A 251 77.90 -142.77 -28.45
C ILE A 251 78.36 -143.66 -27.29
N SER A 252 79.33 -143.21 -26.50
CA SER A 252 79.79 -143.86 -25.27
C SER A 252 78.89 -143.54 -24.07
N SER A 253 78.98 -144.37 -23.03
CA SER A 253 78.39 -144.07 -21.70
C SER A 253 78.98 -142.80 -21.07
N HIS A 254 80.21 -142.43 -21.45
CA HIS A 254 80.82 -141.16 -21.03
C HIS A 254 80.13 -139.96 -21.70
N ASP A 255 79.94 -140.03 -23.01
CA ASP A 255 79.35 -138.97 -23.83
C ASP A 255 77.89 -138.73 -23.47
N SER A 256 77.14 -139.80 -23.21
CA SER A 256 75.78 -139.73 -22.68
C SER A 256 75.72 -138.93 -21.37
N LYS A 257 76.72 -139.07 -20.49
CA LYS A 257 76.82 -138.29 -19.24
C LYS A 257 77.24 -136.84 -19.47
N ILE A 258 78.10 -136.56 -20.46
CA ILE A 258 78.44 -135.19 -20.87
C ILE A 258 77.20 -134.49 -21.44
N LEU A 259 76.50 -135.13 -22.38
CA LEU A 259 75.31 -134.60 -23.03
C LEU A 259 74.19 -134.33 -22.01
N THR A 260 74.02 -135.24 -21.04
CA THR A 260 73.06 -135.06 -19.94
C THR A 260 73.43 -133.84 -19.08
N LYS A 261 74.69 -133.70 -18.67
CA LYS A 261 75.15 -132.51 -17.91
C LYS A 261 75.01 -131.20 -18.70
N GLN A 262 75.30 -131.20 -20.01
CA GLN A 262 75.12 -130.01 -20.84
C GLN A 262 73.65 -129.65 -21.06
N ARG A 263 72.76 -130.65 -21.12
CA ARG A 263 71.30 -130.47 -21.16
C ARG A 263 70.78 -129.91 -19.82
N GLU A 264 71.23 -130.45 -18.69
CA GLU A 264 70.89 -129.95 -17.35
C GLU A 264 71.35 -128.51 -17.16
N LEU A 265 72.58 -128.17 -17.55
CA LEU A 265 73.12 -126.81 -17.50
C LEU A 265 72.37 -125.87 -18.47
N LEU A 266 71.93 -126.34 -19.64
CA LEU A 266 71.08 -125.55 -20.53
C LEU A 266 69.71 -125.28 -19.93
N LEU A 267 69.06 -126.29 -19.34
CA LEU A 267 67.77 -126.12 -18.65
C LEU A 267 67.89 -125.12 -17.49
N GLN A 268 68.95 -125.22 -16.68
CA GLN A 268 69.24 -124.24 -15.63
C GLN A 268 69.41 -122.82 -16.19
N LYS A 269 70.17 -122.65 -17.29
CA LYS A 269 70.39 -121.31 -17.87
C LYS A 269 69.17 -120.73 -18.57
N LEU A 270 68.30 -121.57 -19.14
CA LEU A 270 66.99 -121.15 -19.62
C LEU A 270 66.07 -120.77 -18.46
N GLU A 271 66.06 -121.52 -17.36
CA GLU A 271 65.26 -121.21 -16.17
C GLU A 271 65.72 -119.90 -15.50
N ASP A 272 67.03 -119.67 -15.38
CA ASP A 272 67.60 -118.40 -14.90
C ASP A 272 67.09 -117.22 -15.74
N PHE A 273 67.22 -117.33 -17.07
CA PHE A 273 66.72 -116.32 -18.02
C PHE A 273 65.21 -116.13 -17.96
N GLU A 274 64.42 -117.20 -17.87
CA GLU A 274 62.96 -117.11 -17.75
C GLU A 274 62.54 -116.40 -16.47
N ARG A 275 63.19 -116.71 -15.33
CA ARG A 275 62.96 -116.04 -14.04
C ARG A 275 63.31 -114.56 -14.10
N THR A 276 64.45 -114.18 -14.68
CA THR A 276 64.85 -112.77 -14.75
C THR A 276 64.02 -111.98 -15.78
N ASN A 277 63.67 -112.59 -16.91
CA ASN A 277 62.81 -112.01 -17.95
C ASN A 277 61.36 -111.83 -17.44
N ALA A 278 60.80 -112.81 -16.72
CA ALA A 278 59.52 -112.67 -16.04
C ALA A 278 59.53 -111.52 -15.00
N THR A 279 60.63 -111.36 -14.25
CA THR A 279 60.82 -110.26 -13.31
C THR A 279 60.84 -108.90 -14.03
N LEU A 280 61.58 -108.78 -15.14
CA LEU A 280 61.63 -107.56 -15.95
C LEU A 280 60.26 -107.21 -16.54
N ARG A 281 59.55 -108.20 -17.10
CA ARG A 281 58.17 -108.03 -17.60
C ARG A 281 57.19 -107.62 -16.50
N GLN A 282 57.40 -108.06 -15.27
CA GLN A 282 56.60 -107.59 -14.14
C GLN A 282 56.91 -106.13 -13.81
N MET A 283 58.19 -105.77 -13.70
CA MET A 283 58.62 -104.39 -13.43
C MET A 283 58.13 -103.40 -14.49
N LEU A 284 58.18 -103.75 -15.78
CA LEU A 284 57.64 -102.93 -16.88
C LEU A 284 56.11 -102.79 -16.81
N ARG A 285 55.37 -103.87 -16.49
CA ARG A 285 53.91 -103.80 -16.31
C ARG A 285 53.51 -102.96 -15.11
N ASP A 286 54.31 -102.95 -14.05
CA ASP A 286 54.04 -102.14 -12.86
C ASP A 286 54.48 -100.67 -13.05
N GLN A 287 55.53 -100.41 -13.83
CA GLN A 287 55.89 -99.07 -14.32
C GLN A 287 54.73 -98.46 -15.12
N HIS A 288 54.21 -99.16 -16.15
CA HIS A 288 53.09 -98.64 -16.95
C HIS A 288 51.81 -98.42 -16.12
N LYS A 289 51.55 -99.24 -15.08
CA LYS A 289 50.46 -98.98 -14.13
C LYS A 289 50.71 -97.74 -13.26
N SER A 290 51.96 -97.40 -13.00
CA SER A 290 52.35 -96.19 -12.25
C SER A 290 52.23 -94.95 -13.14
N GLU A 291 52.72 -95.02 -14.38
CA GLU A 291 52.57 -93.99 -15.41
C GLU A 291 51.10 -93.67 -15.66
N ALA A 292 50.26 -94.69 -15.94
CA ALA A 292 48.81 -94.55 -16.10
C ALA A 292 48.05 -94.24 -14.79
N ARG A 293 48.73 -94.06 -13.65
CA ARG A 293 48.18 -93.39 -12.44
C ARG A 293 48.64 -91.93 -12.38
N ARG A 294 49.89 -91.65 -12.74
CA ARG A 294 50.46 -90.30 -12.83
C ARG A 294 49.71 -89.45 -13.85
N GLU A 295 49.47 -89.97 -15.06
CA GLU A 295 48.69 -89.30 -16.12
C GLU A 295 47.28 -88.92 -15.63
N ARG A 296 46.54 -89.84 -15.00
CA ARG A 296 45.22 -89.52 -14.41
C ARG A 296 45.29 -88.52 -13.25
N SER A 297 46.42 -88.45 -12.55
CA SER A 297 46.65 -87.41 -11.53
C SER A 297 46.98 -86.06 -12.16
N GLU A 298 47.68 -86.04 -13.29
CA GLU A 298 47.94 -84.85 -14.11
C GLU A 298 46.64 -84.33 -14.74
N GLU A 299 45.80 -85.19 -15.32
CA GLU A 299 44.44 -84.86 -15.80
C GLU A 299 43.58 -84.25 -14.69
N GLN A 300 43.57 -84.84 -13.48
CA GLN A 300 42.83 -84.31 -12.34
C GLN A 300 43.36 -82.96 -11.88
N ARG A 301 44.69 -82.79 -11.81
CA ARG A 301 45.34 -81.50 -11.52
C ARG A 301 44.95 -80.44 -12.55
N ASP A 302 44.89 -80.78 -13.83
CA ASP A 302 44.58 -79.86 -14.92
C ASP A 302 43.07 -79.56 -15.03
N VAL A 303 42.20 -80.43 -14.50
CA VAL A 303 40.78 -80.11 -14.21
C VAL A 303 40.69 -79.14 -13.02
N LEU A 304 41.43 -79.38 -11.94
CA LEU A 304 41.43 -78.50 -10.76
C LEU A 304 42.00 -77.12 -11.07
N LEU A 305 43.08 -77.03 -11.86
CA LEU A 305 43.68 -75.77 -12.29
C LEU A 305 42.70 -74.94 -13.13
N ARG A 306 41.93 -75.55 -14.03
CA ARG A 306 40.86 -74.86 -14.79
C ARG A 306 39.69 -74.42 -13.91
N LYS A 307 39.36 -75.16 -12.84
CA LYS A 307 38.36 -74.71 -11.86
C LYS A 307 38.87 -73.55 -11.02
N LEU A 308 40.15 -73.57 -10.64
CA LEU A 308 40.80 -72.49 -9.90
C LEU A 308 40.84 -71.21 -10.73
N THR A 309 41.35 -71.25 -11.97
CA THR A 309 41.41 -70.06 -12.83
C THR A 309 40.03 -69.51 -13.20
N GLN A 310 39.01 -70.36 -13.34
CA GLN A 310 37.62 -69.89 -13.47
C GLN A 310 37.14 -69.20 -12.19
N SER A 311 37.39 -69.79 -11.01
CA SER A 311 37.02 -69.18 -9.72
C SER A 311 37.76 -67.88 -9.47
N ASP A 312 39.02 -67.75 -9.92
CA ASP A 312 39.79 -66.51 -9.80
C ASP A 312 39.26 -65.42 -10.74
N ALA A 313 38.86 -65.77 -11.96
CA ALA A 313 38.20 -64.85 -12.88
C ALA A 313 36.84 -64.36 -12.35
N ASP A 314 36.05 -65.25 -11.74
CA ASP A 314 34.77 -64.87 -11.13
C ASP A 314 34.98 -64.07 -9.83
N ASN A 315 35.99 -64.39 -9.01
CA ASN A 315 36.41 -63.58 -7.87
C ASN A 315 36.87 -62.17 -8.29
N GLN A 316 37.59 -62.02 -9.40
CA GLN A 316 37.99 -60.72 -9.96
C GLN A 316 36.75 -59.91 -10.39
N ARG A 317 35.79 -60.54 -11.08
CA ARG A 317 34.52 -59.90 -11.46
C ARG A 317 33.71 -59.44 -10.25
N LEU A 318 33.62 -60.28 -9.21
CA LEU A 318 32.92 -59.93 -7.96
C LEU A 318 33.61 -58.77 -7.22
N ARG A 319 34.94 -58.66 -7.26
CA ARG A 319 35.68 -57.51 -6.71
C ARG A 319 35.41 -56.21 -7.47
N VAL A 320 35.39 -56.26 -8.81
CA VAL A 320 35.03 -55.08 -9.63
C VAL A 320 33.59 -54.64 -9.33
N LEU A 321 32.64 -55.58 -9.34
CA LEU A 321 31.24 -55.30 -9.01
C LEU A 321 31.06 -54.74 -7.59
N ALA A 322 31.86 -55.19 -6.62
CA ALA A 322 31.85 -54.63 -5.26
C ALA A 322 32.28 -53.16 -5.25
N VAL A 323 33.36 -52.81 -5.95
CA VAL A 323 33.82 -51.41 -6.08
C VAL A 323 32.77 -50.55 -6.81
N GLU A 324 32.20 -51.04 -7.92
CA GLU A 324 31.09 -50.36 -8.62
C GLU A 324 29.89 -50.09 -7.69
N LYS A 325 29.62 -50.97 -6.72
CA LYS A 325 28.56 -50.78 -5.73
C LYS A 325 28.95 -49.87 -4.57
N ASP A 326 30.21 -49.86 -4.12
CA ASP A 326 30.68 -48.88 -3.15
C ASP A 326 30.71 -47.46 -3.74
N GLU A 327 31.03 -47.31 -5.03
CA GLU A 327 30.90 -46.05 -5.78
C GLU A 327 29.43 -45.61 -5.91
N GLU A 328 28.52 -46.50 -6.32
CA GLU A 328 27.07 -46.20 -6.39
C GLU A 328 26.53 -45.77 -5.02
N ILE A 329 26.87 -46.50 -3.95
CA ILE A 329 26.49 -46.15 -2.57
C ILE A 329 27.13 -44.81 -2.14
N GLY A 330 28.34 -44.49 -2.60
CA GLY A 330 28.97 -43.19 -2.43
C GLY A 330 28.12 -42.07 -3.02
N THR A 331 27.76 -42.16 -4.31
CA THR A 331 26.91 -41.15 -4.96
C THR A 331 25.54 -41.00 -4.28
N LEU A 332 24.94 -42.09 -3.81
CA LEU A 332 23.67 -42.07 -3.08
C LEU A 332 23.77 -41.42 -1.68
N ARG A 333 24.94 -41.49 -1.03
CA ARG A 333 25.21 -40.76 0.22
C ARG A 333 25.35 -39.26 -0.04
N ASP A 334 26.03 -38.88 -1.11
CA ASP A 334 26.23 -37.47 -1.48
C ASP A 334 24.92 -36.80 -1.91
N THR A 335 24.08 -37.47 -2.71
CA THR A 335 22.74 -36.95 -3.05
C THR A 335 21.89 -36.78 -1.80
N LEU A 336 21.84 -37.79 -0.90
CA LEU A 336 21.11 -37.72 0.36
C LEU A 336 21.63 -36.62 1.30
N ALA A 337 22.94 -36.34 1.30
CA ALA A 337 23.52 -35.22 2.03
C ALA A 337 23.06 -33.87 1.43
N SER A 338 23.02 -33.75 0.10
CA SER A 338 22.53 -32.54 -0.58
C SER A 338 21.03 -32.29 -0.36
N GLU A 339 20.20 -33.33 -0.38
CA GLU A 339 18.76 -33.26 -0.07
C GLU A 339 18.51 -32.80 1.37
N ARG A 340 19.32 -33.29 2.33
CA ARG A 340 19.26 -32.86 3.73
C ARG A 340 19.63 -31.38 3.89
N GLU A 341 20.60 -30.87 3.12
CA GLU A 341 20.97 -29.46 3.12
C GLU A 341 19.88 -28.58 2.47
N GLN A 342 19.27 -29.05 1.39
CA GLN A 342 18.10 -28.39 0.78
C GLN A 342 16.91 -28.35 1.76
N LEU A 343 16.62 -29.44 2.48
CA LEU A 343 15.58 -29.50 3.51
C LEU A 343 15.83 -28.49 4.64
N ARG A 344 17.08 -28.36 5.12
CA ARG A 344 17.48 -27.32 6.11
C ARG A 344 17.20 -25.93 5.57
N SER A 345 17.64 -25.64 4.35
CA SER A 345 17.41 -24.34 3.68
C SER A 345 15.92 -24.02 3.53
N VAL A 346 15.08 -25.01 3.18
CA VAL A 346 13.63 -24.86 3.13
C VAL A 346 13.04 -24.58 4.52
N THR A 347 13.50 -25.25 5.59
CA THR A 347 13.03 -24.95 6.95
C THR A 347 13.45 -23.56 7.45
N ASP A 348 14.66 -23.09 7.12
CA ASP A 348 15.11 -21.73 7.44
C ASP A 348 14.30 -20.66 6.68
N LEU A 349 13.99 -20.92 5.40
CA LEU A 349 13.09 -20.08 4.61
C LEU A 349 11.67 -20.06 5.19
N GLN A 350 11.13 -21.21 5.62
CA GLN A 350 9.83 -21.28 6.30
C GLN A 350 9.83 -20.51 7.63
N ALA A 351 10.89 -20.60 8.43
CA ALA A 351 11.04 -19.83 9.66
C ALA A 351 11.11 -18.31 9.38
N SER A 352 11.83 -17.90 8.34
CA SER A 352 11.90 -16.50 7.88
C SER A 352 10.54 -15.98 7.38
N VAL A 353 9.79 -16.78 6.61
CA VAL A 353 8.41 -16.47 6.17
C VAL A 353 7.44 -16.39 7.36
N ALA A 354 7.57 -17.27 8.35
CA ALA A 354 6.76 -17.21 9.57
C ALA A 354 7.05 -15.94 10.40
N ALA A 355 8.34 -15.58 10.55
CA ALA A 355 8.77 -14.38 11.27
C ALA A 355 8.32 -13.09 10.57
N THR A 356 8.50 -13.00 9.25
CA THR A 356 8.03 -11.84 8.45
C THR A 356 6.51 -11.72 8.44
N ARG A 357 5.76 -12.84 8.34
CA ARG A 357 4.30 -12.85 8.51
C ARG A 357 3.88 -12.33 9.89
N GLY A 358 4.53 -12.78 10.96
CA GLY A 358 4.26 -12.30 12.33
C GLY A 358 4.59 -10.81 12.50
N HIS A 359 5.67 -10.33 11.89
CA HIS A 359 6.02 -8.91 11.87
C HIS A 359 4.96 -8.06 11.14
N LEU A 360 4.54 -8.48 9.94
CA LEU A 360 3.50 -7.81 9.15
C LEU A 360 2.14 -7.81 9.87
N GLN A 361 1.75 -8.93 10.51
CA GLN A 361 0.51 -8.99 11.30
C GLN A 361 0.54 -8.03 12.50
N ASN A 362 1.70 -7.84 13.13
CA ASN A 362 1.88 -6.84 14.19
C ASN A 362 1.93 -5.39 13.65
N GLN A 363 2.40 -5.15 12.43
CA GLN A 363 2.24 -3.84 11.78
C GLN A 363 0.76 -3.56 11.46
N LEU A 364 0.03 -4.55 10.92
CA LEU A 364 -1.39 -4.43 10.60
C LEU A 364 -2.20 -4.03 11.84
N ARG A 365 -2.04 -4.77 12.95
CA ARG A 365 -2.70 -4.46 14.24
C ARG A 365 -2.40 -3.06 14.78
N LYS A 366 -1.18 -2.55 14.57
CA LYS A 366 -0.83 -1.16 14.92
C LYS A 366 -1.57 -0.17 14.03
N ARG A 367 -1.64 -0.42 12.72
CA ARG A 367 -2.39 0.42 11.77
C ARG A 367 -3.90 0.38 12.02
N GLU A 368 -4.47 -0.77 12.37
CA GLU A 368 -5.86 -0.92 12.78
C GLU A 368 -6.14 -0.07 14.04
N ALA A 369 -5.26 -0.12 15.05
CA ALA A 369 -5.37 0.71 16.25
C ALA A 369 -5.23 2.22 15.95
N ASP A 370 -4.28 2.62 15.09
CA ASP A 370 -4.12 4.00 14.63
C ASP A 370 -5.38 4.49 13.88
N CYS A 371 -5.93 3.68 12.97
CA CYS A 371 -7.14 4.00 12.20
C CYS A 371 -8.36 4.13 13.12
N ASN A 372 -8.53 3.22 14.08
CA ASN A 372 -9.60 3.29 15.08
C ASN A 372 -9.47 4.57 15.94
N ARG A 373 -8.24 4.95 16.33
CA ARG A 373 -7.97 6.21 17.05
C ARG A 373 -8.33 7.44 16.21
N MET A 374 -7.95 7.46 14.94
CA MET A 374 -8.30 8.56 14.03
C MET A 374 -9.81 8.61 13.75
N ALA A 375 -10.50 7.48 13.63
CA ALA A 375 -11.96 7.43 13.47
C ALA A 375 -12.71 7.98 14.68
N VAL A 376 -12.21 7.74 15.91
CA VAL A 376 -12.75 8.38 17.12
C VAL A 376 -12.46 9.89 17.13
N GLN A 377 -11.28 10.32 16.69
CA GLN A 377 -10.95 11.75 16.58
C GLN A 377 -11.79 12.48 15.52
N LEU A 378 -12.07 11.84 14.39
CA LEU A 378 -12.98 12.35 13.35
C LEU A 378 -14.39 12.53 13.91
N ARG A 379 -14.99 11.50 14.53
CA ARG A 379 -16.30 11.62 15.19
C ARG A 379 -16.35 12.72 16.24
N GLN A 380 -15.28 12.89 17.02
CA GLN A 380 -15.20 14.00 17.99
C GLN A 380 -15.06 15.38 17.32
N ALA A 381 -14.58 15.47 16.08
CA ALA A 381 -14.52 16.71 15.31
C ALA A 381 -15.84 16.98 14.57
N GLU A 382 -16.46 15.95 14.00
CA GLU A 382 -17.79 15.96 13.38
C GLU A 382 -18.84 16.46 14.38
N ASN A 383 -18.94 15.85 15.58
CA ASN A 383 -19.84 16.29 16.64
C ASN A 383 -19.57 17.75 17.09
N ARG A 384 -18.32 18.22 17.02
CA ARG A 384 -17.96 19.61 17.34
C ARG A 384 -18.38 20.58 16.24
N ALA A 385 -18.25 20.18 14.97
CA ALA A 385 -18.73 20.97 13.84
C ALA A 385 -20.27 21.05 13.80
N GLU A 386 -20.96 19.96 14.12
CA GLU A 386 -22.43 19.93 14.26
C GLU A 386 -22.91 20.85 15.40
N GLN A 387 -22.28 20.78 16.58
CA GLN A 387 -22.55 21.70 17.69
C GLN A 387 -22.30 23.17 17.31
N GLN A 388 -21.20 23.46 16.60
CA GLN A 388 -20.90 24.81 16.10
C GLN A 388 -21.91 25.28 15.04
N GLN A 389 -22.43 24.38 14.19
CA GLN A 389 -23.47 24.70 13.23
C GLN A 389 -24.77 25.08 13.94
N ILE A 390 -25.17 24.34 14.97
CA ILE A 390 -26.35 24.66 15.81
C ILE A 390 -26.21 26.04 16.48
N GLU A 391 -25.02 26.35 17.02
CA GLU A 391 -24.72 27.68 17.59
C GLU A 391 -24.77 28.80 16.54
N VAL A 392 -24.22 28.55 15.35
CA VAL A 392 -24.26 29.48 14.21
C VAL A 392 -25.69 29.73 13.75
N ASP A 393 -26.52 28.69 13.60
CA ASP A 393 -27.92 28.80 13.17
C ASP A 393 -28.77 29.52 14.22
N HIS A 394 -28.52 29.28 15.52
CA HIS A 394 -29.14 30.03 16.60
C HIS A 394 -28.78 31.53 16.55
N VAL A 395 -27.51 31.87 16.40
CA VAL A 395 -27.05 33.27 16.28
C VAL A 395 -27.58 33.94 15.01
N GLN A 396 -27.69 33.22 13.89
CA GLN A 396 -28.34 33.72 12.68
C GLN A 396 -29.83 34.00 12.90
N GLY A 397 -30.55 33.13 13.61
CA GLY A 397 -31.94 33.33 14.00
C GLY A 397 -32.13 34.58 14.89
N LEU A 398 -31.28 34.76 15.90
CA LEU A 398 -31.27 35.97 16.74
C LEU A 398 -30.99 37.24 15.92
N LEU A 399 -30.03 37.18 14.98
CA LEU A 399 -29.70 38.29 14.09
C LEU A 399 -30.85 38.62 13.12
N ALA A 400 -31.59 37.62 12.64
CA ALA A 400 -32.77 37.82 11.79
C ALA A 400 -33.89 38.52 12.57
N ALA A 401 -34.24 38.03 13.77
CA ALA A 401 -35.23 38.65 14.65
C ALA A 401 -34.85 40.09 15.06
N ALA A 402 -33.57 40.34 15.33
CA ALA A 402 -33.06 41.68 15.63
C ALA A 402 -33.19 42.64 14.42
N LYS A 403 -32.94 42.16 13.19
CA LYS A 403 -33.13 42.94 11.96
C LYS A 403 -34.61 43.24 11.69
N GLU A 404 -35.49 42.26 11.87
CA GLU A 404 -36.94 42.44 11.72
C GLU A 404 -37.47 43.47 12.73
N LYS A 405 -37.11 43.34 14.01
CA LYS A 405 -37.45 44.32 15.04
C LYS A 405 -36.94 45.72 14.68
N ALA A 406 -35.67 45.85 14.28
CA ALA A 406 -35.11 47.14 13.88
C ALA A 406 -35.82 47.76 12.65
N ALA A 407 -36.33 46.93 11.73
CA ALA A 407 -37.16 47.40 10.62
C ALA A 407 -38.55 47.84 11.08
N ALA A 408 -39.19 47.10 11.98
CA ALA A 408 -40.48 47.46 12.57
C ALA A 408 -40.39 48.77 13.38
N ASP A 409 -39.35 48.91 14.21
CA ASP A 409 -39.05 50.13 14.99
C ASP A 409 -38.77 51.32 14.05
N LYS A 410 -38.07 51.11 12.92
CA LYS A 410 -37.83 52.14 11.90
C LYS A 410 -39.13 52.60 11.21
N GLU A 411 -40.07 51.70 10.89
CA GLU A 411 -41.38 52.08 10.35
C GLU A 411 -42.32 52.65 11.43
N ALA A 412 -42.16 52.29 12.70
CA ALA A 412 -42.84 52.96 13.82
C ALA A 412 -42.35 54.41 13.97
N LEU A 413 -41.03 54.63 13.98
CA LEU A 413 -40.41 55.96 14.02
C LEU A 413 -40.81 56.81 12.82
N LYS A 414 -40.75 56.29 11.59
CA LYS A 414 -41.26 57.01 10.40
C LYS A 414 -42.71 57.44 10.54
N ARG A 415 -43.58 56.59 11.09
CA ARG A 415 -45.00 56.92 11.33
C ARG A 415 -45.13 58.01 12.42
N ALA A 416 -44.37 57.92 13.50
CA ALA A 416 -44.34 58.94 14.55
C ALA A 416 -43.84 60.30 14.00
N THR A 417 -42.75 60.32 13.22
CA THR A 417 -42.22 61.55 12.58
C THR A 417 -43.22 62.14 11.58
N ARG A 418 -43.96 61.32 10.81
CA ARG A 418 -45.06 61.81 9.96
C ARG A 418 -46.14 62.47 10.80
N VAL A 419 -46.68 61.78 11.82
CA VAL A 419 -47.71 62.35 12.72
C VAL A 419 -47.22 63.62 13.42
N GLN A 420 -45.94 63.71 13.77
CA GLN A 420 -45.35 64.93 14.35
C GLN A 420 -45.23 66.07 13.33
N LYS A 421 -44.86 65.79 12.07
CA LYS A 421 -44.88 66.78 10.98
C LYS A 421 -46.31 67.23 10.66
N ASP A 422 -47.26 66.30 10.60
CA ASP A 422 -48.67 66.57 10.38
C ASP A 422 -49.30 67.34 11.55
N ARG A 423 -48.70 67.29 12.74
CA ARG A 423 -49.07 68.12 13.90
C ARG A 423 -48.40 69.50 13.85
N ALA A 424 -47.13 69.57 13.45
CA ALA A 424 -46.39 70.82 13.28
C ALA A 424 -47.06 71.72 12.22
N THR A 425 -47.31 71.19 11.02
CA THR A 425 -48.08 71.85 9.95
C THR A 425 -49.44 72.33 10.42
N ARG A 426 -50.25 71.48 11.08
CA ARG A 426 -51.53 71.94 11.66
C ARG A 426 -51.41 73.01 12.75
N SER A 427 -50.26 73.16 13.40
CA SER A 427 -49.98 74.29 14.30
C SER A 427 -49.44 75.52 13.57
N GLU A 428 -48.68 75.36 12.50
CA GLU A 428 -48.26 76.42 11.58
C GLU A 428 -49.51 77.04 10.92
N ASP A 429 -50.38 76.22 10.31
CA ASP A 429 -51.70 76.60 9.79
C ASP A 429 -52.55 77.37 10.82
N ALA A 430 -52.43 77.02 12.11
CA ALA A 430 -53.19 77.64 13.19
C ALA A 430 -52.60 78.98 13.62
N VAL A 431 -51.28 79.09 13.69
CA VAL A 431 -50.56 80.35 13.92
C VAL A 431 -50.77 81.32 12.77
N GLU A 432 -50.74 80.86 11.51
CA GLU A 432 -51.06 81.70 10.34
C GLU A 432 -52.50 82.23 10.39
N ARG A 433 -53.49 81.38 10.71
CA ARG A 433 -54.89 81.82 10.89
C ARG A 433 -55.04 82.80 12.05
N LEU A 434 -54.37 82.59 13.17
CA LEU A 434 -54.37 83.52 14.31
C LEU A 434 -53.68 84.84 13.97
N ASN A 435 -52.58 84.82 13.21
CA ASN A 435 -51.90 86.02 12.73
C ASN A 435 -52.76 86.82 11.73
N MET A 436 -53.50 86.14 10.83
CA MET A 436 -54.46 86.82 9.96
C MET A 436 -55.62 87.44 10.77
N GLN A 437 -56.15 86.74 11.78
CA GLN A 437 -57.16 87.29 12.69
C GLN A 437 -56.63 88.47 13.52
N LEU A 438 -55.38 88.40 13.97
CA LEU A 438 -54.72 89.50 14.67
C LEU A 438 -54.59 90.71 13.73
N LEU A 439 -54.08 90.54 12.52
CA LEU A 439 -53.95 91.62 11.53
C LEU A 439 -55.31 92.21 11.11
N GLU A 440 -56.35 91.39 11.00
CA GLU A 440 -57.73 91.83 10.76
C GLU A 440 -58.30 92.61 11.97
N SER A 441 -57.86 92.29 13.19
CA SER A 441 -58.21 93.05 14.40
C SER A 441 -57.41 94.35 14.53
N GLU A 442 -56.13 94.36 14.17
CA GLU A 442 -55.25 95.52 14.18
C GLU A 442 -55.68 96.56 13.14
N THR A 443 -56.08 96.12 11.93
CA THR A 443 -56.66 96.99 10.91
C THR A 443 -58.00 97.58 11.34
N LYS A 444 -58.92 96.79 11.89
CA LYS A 444 -60.18 97.29 12.49
C LYS A 444 -59.93 98.26 13.64
N LEU A 445 -58.92 98.01 14.48
CA LEU A 445 -58.51 98.92 15.54
C LEU A 445 -57.96 100.23 14.95
N ALA A 446 -57.12 100.19 13.93
CA ALA A 446 -56.60 101.36 13.23
C ALA A 446 -57.73 102.19 12.57
N ASP A 447 -58.67 101.54 11.87
CA ASP A 447 -59.87 102.19 11.32
C ASP A 447 -60.70 102.87 12.41
N SER A 448 -60.91 102.18 13.54
CA SER A 448 -61.66 102.73 14.68
C SER A 448 -60.93 103.88 15.39
N ALA A 449 -59.59 103.86 15.40
CA ALA A 449 -58.76 104.94 15.92
C ALA A 449 -58.80 106.16 14.99
N MET A 450 -58.66 105.96 13.67
CA MET A 450 -58.84 107.01 12.68
C MET A 450 -60.25 107.63 12.73
N ALA A 451 -61.29 106.82 12.93
CA ALA A 451 -62.65 107.32 13.14
C ALA A 451 -62.77 108.11 14.46
N SER A 452 -62.14 107.65 15.54
CA SER A 452 -62.07 108.34 16.82
C SER A 452 -61.37 109.70 16.70
N ASP A 453 -60.25 109.78 15.99
CA ASP A 453 -59.52 111.03 15.76
C ASP A 453 -60.28 111.99 14.83
N GLN A 454 -61.01 111.48 13.83
CA GLN A 454 -61.98 112.28 13.07
C GLN A 454 -63.10 112.84 13.96
N TRP A 455 -63.60 112.07 14.93
CA TRP A 455 -64.58 112.56 15.89
C TRP A 455 -63.98 113.59 16.86
N LYS A 456 -62.75 113.42 17.34
CA LYS A 456 -62.04 114.44 18.14
C LYS A 456 -61.89 115.74 17.36
N ALA A 457 -61.40 115.69 16.12
CA ALA A 457 -61.26 116.88 15.25
C ALA A 457 -62.61 117.57 14.96
N ARG A 458 -63.71 116.81 14.82
CA ARG A 458 -65.07 117.37 14.73
C ARG A 458 -65.49 118.07 16.03
N VAL A 459 -65.24 117.45 17.18
CA VAL A 459 -65.53 118.07 18.49
C VAL A 459 -64.71 119.35 18.66
N GLU A 460 -63.40 119.33 18.42
CA GLU A 460 -62.53 120.51 18.48
C GLU A 460 -62.96 121.65 17.53
N LYS A 461 -63.55 121.33 16.38
CA LYS A 461 -64.17 122.33 15.49
C LYS A 461 -65.43 122.91 16.12
N LEU A 462 -66.35 122.06 16.59
CA LEU A 462 -67.58 122.48 17.26
C LEU A 462 -67.31 123.27 18.56
N THR A 463 -66.27 122.95 19.32
CA THR A 463 -65.89 123.72 20.53
C THR A 463 -65.41 125.13 20.16
N ARG A 464 -64.65 125.29 19.07
CA ARG A 464 -64.24 126.61 18.57
C ARG A 464 -65.43 127.42 18.07
N GLU A 465 -66.32 126.79 17.31
CA GLU A 465 -67.57 127.41 16.83
C GLU A 465 -68.48 127.82 17.99
N LYS A 466 -68.61 126.97 19.02
CA LYS A 466 -69.32 127.28 20.27
C LYS A 466 -68.70 128.49 20.98
N VAL A 467 -67.38 128.50 21.20
CA VAL A 467 -66.70 129.61 21.89
C VAL A 467 -66.85 130.93 21.10
N GLN A 468 -66.79 130.88 19.77
CA GLN A 468 -67.09 132.05 18.94
C GLN A 468 -68.54 132.55 19.17
N GLN A 469 -69.52 131.66 19.10
CA GLN A 469 -70.92 132.01 19.37
C GLN A 469 -71.16 132.51 20.80
N GLU A 470 -70.43 132.02 21.80
CA GLU A 470 -70.45 132.54 23.17
C GLU A 470 -69.87 133.96 23.25
N THR A 471 -68.81 134.27 22.50
CA THR A 471 -68.28 135.64 22.42
C THR A 471 -69.20 136.59 21.65
N GLU A 472 -69.86 136.15 20.58
CA GLU A 472 -70.86 136.94 19.83
C GLU A 472 -72.07 137.25 20.72
N ASN A 473 -72.59 136.26 21.46
CA ASN A 473 -73.64 136.49 22.45
C ASN A 473 -73.22 137.47 23.56
N ALA A 474 -71.98 137.37 24.07
CA ALA A 474 -71.49 138.31 25.09
C ALA A 474 -71.39 139.77 24.58
N VAL A 475 -71.10 139.97 23.29
CA VAL A 475 -71.14 141.29 22.64
C VAL A 475 -72.59 141.77 22.46
N LEU A 476 -73.51 140.88 22.10
CA LEU A 476 -74.94 141.21 21.97
C LEU A 476 -75.57 141.54 23.34
N SER A 477 -75.25 140.82 24.41
CA SER A 477 -75.71 141.15 25.78
C SER A 477 -75.24 142.54 26.19
N ARG A 478 -73.94 142.85 26.03
CA ARG A 478 -73.43 144.22 26.26
C ARG A 478 -74.17 145.27 25.44
N ARG A 479 -74.59 144.93 24.21
CA ARG A 479 -75.35 145.85 23.36
C ARG A 479 -76.82 146.01 23.81
N ILE A 480 -77.38 145.05 24.55
CA ILE A 480 -78.68 145.19 25.21
C ILE A 480 -78.53 146.09 26.44
N ASP A 481 -77.54 145.85 27.30
CA ASP A 481 -77.24 146.71 28.48
C ASP A 481 -77.09 148.19 28.04
N ASP A 482 -76.30 148.41 27.00
CA ASP A 482 -76.01 149.68 26.33
C ASP A 482 -77.27 150.35 25.73
N LEU A 483 -78.36 149.61 25.48
CA LEU A 483 -79.66 150.14 25.03
C LEU A 483 -80.64 150.35 26.18
N GLU A 484 -80.62 149.50 27.21
CA GLU A 484 -81.43 149.67 28.42
C GLU A 484 -81.08 150.94 29.19
N ASP A 485 -79.79 151.28 29.30
CA ASP A 485 -79.37 152.50 29.99
C ASP A 485 -79.76 153.76 29.21
N LYS A 486 -79.70 153.73 27.87
CA LYS A 486 -80.21 154.82 27.01
C LYS A 486 -81.73 154.99 27.14
N LEU A 487 -82.47 153.90 27.38
CA LEU A 487 -83.91 153.95 27.63
C LEU A 487 -84.20 154.63 28.99
N LYS A 488 -83.46 154.28 30.05
CA LYS A 488 -83.58 154.88 31.40
C LYS A 488 -83.29 156.38 31.38
N GLU A 489 -82.27 156.84 30.64
CA GLU A 489 -81.99 158.28 30.47
C GLU A 489 -83.15 159.01 29.76
N ALA A 490 -83.73 158.41 28.72
CA ALA A 490 -84.87 158.99 28.02
C ALA A 490 -86.12 159.11 28.91
N GLU A 491 -86.43 158.07 29.71
CA GLU A 491 -87.55 158.10 30.67
C GLU A 491 -87.38 159.18 31.75
N MET A 492 -86.16 159.34 32.27
CA MET A 492 -85.83 160.40 33.24
C MET A 492 -86.02 161.81 32.62
N SER A 493 -85.57 162.00 31.38
CA SER A 493 -85.78 163.25 30.63
C SER A 493 -87.26 163.57 30.39
N MET A 494 -88.06 162.55 30.05
CA MET A 494 -89.51 162.70 29.85
C MET A 494 -90.26 163.07 31.14
N ARG A 495 -89.83 162.58 32.31
CA ARG A 495 -90.44 162.98 33.60
C ARG A 495 -90.20 164.45 33.93
N VAL A 496 -88.95 164.91 33.84
CA VAL A 496 -88.58 166.32 34.15
C VAL A 496 -89.30 167.31 33.23
N THR A 497 -89.44 166.97 31.94
CA THR A 497 -90.15 167.81 30.97
C THR A 497 -91.67 167.80 31.17
N ALA A 498 -92.26 166.71 31.67
CA ALA A 498 -93.69 166.65 31.98
C ALA A 498 -94.09 167.58 33.14
N ASP A 499 -93.33 167.61 34.24
CA ASP A 499 -93.64 168.44 35.41
C ASP A 499 -93.53 169.94 35.12
N ASP A 500 -92.51 170.35 34.37
CA ASP A 500 -92.30 171.74 33.93
C ASP A 500 -93.38 172.22 32.94
N LEU A 501 -93.85 171.33 32.05
CA LEU A 501 -95.03 171.60 31.22
C LEU A 501 -96.31 171.76 32.05
N ASN A 502 -96.47 170.99 33.13
CA ASN A 502 -97.67 171.03 33.98
C ASN A 502 -97.78 172.36 34.76
N HIS A 503 -96.65 172.91 35.20
CA HIS A 503 -96.54 174.27 35.74
C HIS A 503 -96.91 175.34 34.71
N LYS A 504 -96.40 175.22 33.48
CA LYS A 504 -96.69 176.15 32.38
C LYS A 504 -98.16 176.10 31.93
N LEU A 505 -98.80 174.93 31.99
CA LEU A 505 -100.21 174.74 31.68
C LEU A 505 -101.13 175.51 32.65
N HIS A 506 -100.86 175.46 33.96
CA HIS A 506 -101.60 176.24 34.95
C HIS A 506 -101.48 177.75 34.70
N SER A 507 -100.28 178.24 34.39
CA SER A 507 -100.05 179.65 34.03
C SER A 507 -100.77 180.09 32.75
N LYS A 508 -100.88 179.22 31.74
CA LYS A 508 -101.58 179.55 30.49
C LYS A 508 -103.11 179.45 30.60
N SER A 509 -103.63 178.63 31.51
CA SER A 509 -105.08 178.57 31.78
C SER A 509 -105.65 179.88 32.34
N THR A 510 -104.84 180.72 32.99
CA THR A 510 -105.25 182.04 33.51
C THR A 510 -105.20 183.17 32.47
N GLU A 511 -104.50 182.98 31.34
CA GLU A 511 -104.49 183.96 30.23
C GLU A 511 -105.54 183.63 29.15
N LEU A 512 -105.87 182.36 28.94
CA LEU A 512 -106.78 181.96 27.85
C LEU A 512 -108.23 182.44 28.06
N THR A 513 -108.61 182.76 29.30
CA THR A 513 -109.89 183.37 29.65
C THR A 513 -109.97 184.86 29.29
N THR A 514 -108.87 185.60 29.28
CA THR A 514 -108.88 187.04 28.94
C THR A 514 -108.84 187.26 27.43
N LEU A 515 -107.99 186.51 26.71
CA LEU A 515 -107.83 186.64 25.25
C LEU A 515 -109.08 186.22 24.43
N LYS A 516 -109.99 185.44 25.01
CA LYS A 516 -111.26 185.06 24.35
C LYS A 516 -112.21 186.24 24.09
N LEU A 517 -112.02 187.39 24.74
CA LEU A 517 -112.80 188.61 24.48
C LEU A 517 -112.28 189.45 23.29
N GLU A 518 -111.14 189.07 22.69
CA GLU A 518 -110.41 189.92 21.74
C GLU A 518 -110.34 189.35 20.31
N ASN A 519 -110.49 188.04 20.13
CA ASN A 519 -110.21 187.38 18.85
C ASN A 519 -111.26 187.60 17.74
N ASP A 520 -112.50 187.98 18.10
CA ASP A 520 -113.62 188.16 17.15
C ASP A 520 -113.45 189.33 16.15
N LYS A 521 -112.33 190.08 16.20
CA LYS A 521 -112.10 191.30 15.40
C LYS A 521 -111.29 191.15 14.11
N LEU A 522 -110.54 190.07 13.88
CA LEU A 522 -109.48 190.04 12.83
C LEU A 522 -109.34 188.69 12.08
N ARG A 523 -110.01 188.48 10.92
CA ARG A 523 -109.90 187.18 10.20
C ARG A 523 -110.16 187.14 8.67
N SER A 524 -109.51 187.97 7.82
CA SER A 524 -109.75 187.95 6.35
C SER A 524 -108.57 188.40 5.40
N SER A 525 -107.51 187.57 5.09
CA SER A 525 -106.33 187.86 4.16
C SER A 525 -105.24 186.75 3.78
N LEU A 526 -104.49 186.90 2.64
CA LEU A 526 -103.04 186.51 2.27
C LEU A 526 -102.59 185.10 1.67
N ALA A 527 -101.54 185.00 0.77
CA ALA A 527 -100.95 183.71 0.17
C ALA A 527 -99.49 183.63 -0.61
N THR A 528 -98.52 182.58 -0.44
CA THR A 528 -97.36 181.80 -1.31
C THR A 528 -95.75 181.44 -0.92
N VAL A 529 -94.94 180.32 -1.35
CA VAL A 529 -93.34 179.97 -1.34
C VAL A 529 -92.60 178.48 -1.70
N GLN A 530 -91.23 178.19 -2.07
CA GLN A 530 -90.40 176.80 -2.25
C GLN A 530 -88.75 176.58 -2.61
N ASP A 531 -87.95 175.40 -2.37
CA ASP A 531 -86.84 174.56 -3.21
C ASP A 531 -85.20 174.15 -2.93
N LYS A 532 -84.53 172.98 -3.44
CA LYS A 532 -83.02 172.44 -3.78
C LYS A 532 -81.98 171.48 -2.88
N LEU A 533 -80.76 170.75 -3.13
CA LEU A 533 -79.81 169.93 -4.14
C LEU A 533 -78.35 169.20 -3.63
N THR A 534 -77.54 168.18 -4.24
CA THR A 534 -76.11 167.52 -3.80
C THR A 534 -75.13 166.47 -4.69
N PHE A 535 -73.85 165.90 -4.34
CA PHE A 535 -72.81 164.94 -5.12
C PHE A 535 -71.47 164.14 -4.45
N ALA A 536 -70.59 163.17 -5.05
CA ALA A 536 -69.29 162.36 -4.52
C ALA A 536 -68.22 161.40 -5.42
N THR A 537 -67.02 160.76 -4.94
CA THR A 537 -65.88 159.78 -5.59
C THR A 537 -64.92 158.80 -4.64
N SER A 538 -63.73 158.00 -4.76
CA SER A 538 -62.57 157.29 -5.63
C SER A 538 -61.32 156.53 -4.81
N GLU A 539 -60.17 155.67 -5.00
CA GLU A 539 -59.31 154.58 -5.81
C GLU A 539 -57.89 154.02 -5.07
N VAL A 540 -56.81 153.10 -5.29
CA VAL A 540 -56.20 151.76 -5.97
C VAL A 540 -54.63 151.21 -5.67
N ASP A 541 -54.09 149.90 -5.89
CA ASP A 541 -52.64 149.18 -6.13
C ASP A 541 -51.77 148.20 -5.08
N GLN A 542 -50.61 147.31 -5.10
CA GLN A 542 -49.43 146.53 -5.85
C GLN A 542 -48.51 145.43 -4.94
N LEU A 543 -47.34 144.58 -5.06
CA LEU A 543 -46.43 143.56 -5.88
C LEU A 543 -45.16 142.69 -5.17
N LYS A 544 -44.39 141.60 -5.72
CA LYS A 544 -42.89 140.98 -5.57
C LYS A 544 -42.36 139.41 -5.26
N THR A 545 -41.02 138.92 -5.33
CA THR A 545 -40.31 137.47 -5.28
C THR A 545 -38.73 137.26 -4.79
N SER A 546 -37.74 136.20 -4.76
CA SER A 546 -37.33 134.67 -5.01
C SER A 546 -35.77 134.10 -4.68
N ILE A 547 -35.27 132.76 -4.61
CA ILE A 547 -33.80 132.17 -4.25
C ILE A 547 -33.19 130.64 -4.58
N HIS A 548 -31.99 130.02 -4.08
CA HIS A 548 -31.08 128.73 -4.45
C HIS A 548 -30.23 127.86 -3.30
N ASP A 549 -29.24 126.82 -3.21
CA ASP A 549 -28.20 125.78 -3.88
C ASP A 549 -27.61 124.52 -2.93
N TYR A 550 -26.58 123.49 -2.91
CA TYR A 550 -25.28 122.80 -3.55
C TYR A 550 -24.76 121.21 -3.19
N GLU A 551 -23.43 120.71 -3.02
CA GLU A 551 -22.64 119.29 -3.20
C GLU A 551 -21.80 118.45 -1.99
N SER A 552 -20.86 117.36 -1.85
CA SER A 552 -19.88 116.22 -2.44
C SER A 552 -19.28 115.04 -1.40
N LEU A 553 -18.31 113.97 -1.32
CA LEU A 553 -17.20 112.97 -1.93
C LEU A 553 -16.61 111.74 -0.92
N VAL A 554 -15.65 110.65 -0.82
CA VAL A 554 -14.49 109.63 -1.34
C VAL A 554 -14.13 108.31 -0.35
N GLY A 555 -13.23 107.18 -0.26
CA GLY A 555 -12.07 106.20 -0.80
C GLY A 555 -11.35 105.12 0.29
N GLU A 556 -10.41 104.02 0.36
CA GLU A 556 -9.53 102.82 -0.26
C GLU A 556 -8.85 101.70 0.81
N TYR A 557 -7.95 100.58 0.88
CA TYR A 557 -6.84 99.62 0.23
C TYR A 557 -6.21 98.29 1.07
N LYS A 558 -5.26 97.29 0.65
CA LYS A 558 -4.10 96.36 1.35
C LYS A 558 -3.90 94.68 1.49
N SER A 559 -2.70 93.89 1.41
CA SER A 559 -2.17 92.50 2.13
C SER A 559 -1.08 91.30 1.60
N GLN A 560 -0.27 90.46 2.47
CA GLN A 560 0.39 88.99 2.60
C GLN A 560 1.13 87.96 1.52
N HIS A 561 1.89 86.86 1.93
CA HIS A 561 1.98 85.37 1.44
C HIS A 561 3.21 84.43 0.82
N PRO A 562 3.15 83.35 -0.11
CA PRO A 562 3.89 81.98 -0.01
C PRO A 562 4.45 81.04 -1.26
N PHE A 563 5.11 79.82 -1.07
CA PHE A 563 5.08 78.45 -1.82
C PHE A 563 6.28 77.65 -2.62
N SER A 564 6.58 76.34 -2.29
CA SER A 564 6.96 75.10 -3.14
C SER A 564 8.39 74.51 -3.56
N TYR A 565 8.39 73.35 -4.29
CA TYR A 565 9.37 72.19 -4.52
C TYR A 565 10.46 72.30 -5.64
N PHE A 566 11.57 71.49 -5.60
CA PHE A 566 12.20 70.89 -6.83
C PHE A 566 13.18 69.67 -6.74
N LYS A 567 14.30 69.72 -5.99
CA LYS A 567 15.59 69.10 -6.46
C LYS A 567 16.12 67.85 -5.70
N HIS A 568 15.59 66.63 -5.94
CA HIS A 568 16.27 65.39 -5.47
C HIS A 568 16.04 64.05 -6.22
N ARG A 569 15.36 64.00 -7.37
CA ARG A 569 14.90 62.72 -8.00
C ARG A 569 15.64 62.28 -9.28
N SER A 570 16.86 62.77 -9.56
CA SER A 570 17.54 62.55 -10.85
C SER A 570 19.01 62.10 -10.71
N ARG A 571 19.25 60.86 -10.27
CA ARG A 571 20.59 60.22 -10.38
C ARG A 571 20.64 58.68 -10.42
N MET A 572 19.55 57.96 -10.14
CA MET A 572 19.50 56.48 -10.05
C MET A 572 18.67 55.81 -11.17
N SER A 573 18.65 56.37 -12.37
CA SER A 573 18.01 55.73 -13.53
C SER A 573 18.56 56.25 -14.87
N LYS A 574 19.85 56.00 -15.13
CA LYS A 574 20.50 56.28 -16.43
C LYS A 574 21.31 55.10 -16.98
N SER A 575 20.76 53.89 -16.83
CA SER A 575 21.02 52.79 -17.76
C SER A 575 19.67 52.31 -18.29
N ARG A 576 19.46 52.44 -19.60
CA ARG A 576 18.33 51.83 -20.32
C ARG A 576 18.66 51.55 -21.79
N ARG A 577 19.30 52.50 -22.49
CA ARG A 577 19.74 52.45 -23.89
C ARG A 577 20.86 53.53 -24.05
N GLU A 578 21.92 53.42 -24.87
CA GLU A 578 22.14 52.75 -26.18
C GLU A 578 21.40 53.47 -27.35
N ALA A 579 21.71 53.34 -28.65
CA ALA A 579 22.57 52.39 -29.39
C ALA A 579 23.02 52.95 -30.80
N LEU A 580 24.33 53.18 -31.15
CA LEU A 580 24.84 53.61 -32.52
C LEU A 580 26.35 53.32 -33.08
N ASP A 581 27.56 53.50 -32.41
CA ASP A 581 29.02 52.94 -32.64
C ASP A 581 30.36 53.57 -33.46
N ALA A 582 31.71 53.57 -32.93
CA ALA A 582 33.27 53.49 -33.40
C ALA A 582 34.57 54.60 -33.62
N SER A 583 35.99 54.39 -33.42
CA SER A 583 37.36 55.14 -33.94
C SER A 583 38.98 55.05 -33.38
N LEU A 584 40.17 55.40 -34.14
CA LEU A 584 41.65 56.07 -33.93
C LEU A 584 43.24 55.49 -33.63
N GLN A 585 44.51 56.07 -34.07
CA GLN A 585 46.08 55.91 -33.64
C GLN A 585 47.45 56.54 -34.43
N LEU A 586 48.82 56.70 -33.93
CA LEU A 586 50.22 57.18 -34.63
C LEU A 586 51.80 57.26 -33.96
N GLU A 587 53.02 57.51 -34.67
CA GLU A 587 54.53 58.12 -34.43
C GLU A 587 56.01 57.41 -34.01
N GLN A 588 57.42 57.77 -33.98
CA GLN A 588 58.68 58.58 -34.60
C GLN A 588 60.28 58.37 -34.07
N GLU A 589 61.53 58.85 -34.63
CA GLU A 589 63.09 58.67 -34.19
C GLU A 589 64.43 59.56 -34.74
N GLN A 590 65.85 59.38 -34.41
CA GLN A 590 67.27 59.69 -35.16
C GLN A 590 68.74 60.33 -34.59
N GLN A 591 70.10 59.95 -34.90
CA GLN A 591 71.51 60.78 -34.98
C GLN A 591 73.07 60.56 -34.34
N GLN A 592 74.34 60.85 -34.97
CA GLN A 592 75.80 61.36 -34.47
C GLN A 592 77.36 60.80 -34.84
N ARG A 593 78.63 61.47 -34.72
CA ARG A 593 80.19 61.02 -34.94
C ARG A 593 81.59 61.98 -34.90
N SER A 594 82.96 61.58 -34.70
CA SER A 594 84.38 62.32 -35.04
C SER A 594 85.91 62.22 -34.30
N ARG A 595 87.19 62.46 -34.89
CA ARG A 595 88.64 62.96 -34.32
C ARG A 595 90.15 62.49 -34.87
N ARG A 596 91.44 63.00 -34.49
CA ARG A 596 93.00 62.63 -34.78
C ARG A 596 94.26 63.58 -34.29
N GLU A 597 95.62 63.22 -34.07
CA GLU A 597 96.99 64.04 -34.20
C GLU A 597 98.52 63.53 -33.80
N GLN A 598 99.68 64.11 -34.37
CA GLN A 598 101.18 64.49 -33.99
C GLN A 598 102.60 63.65 -34.01
N GLU A 599 103.86 64.27 -34.24
CA GLU A 599 105.28 63.73 -34.68
C GLU A 599 106.74 64.43 -34.25
N ALA A 600 108.06 63.89 -34.43
CA ALA A 600 109.57 64.48 -34.43
C ALA A 600 111.01 63.69 -34.05
N VAL A 601 112.14 64.08 -33.28
CA VAL A 601 113.34 63.22 -32.69
C VAL A 601 112.85 62.26 -31.61
N LYS A 602 111.75 62.74 -31.08
CA LYS A 602 110.49 62.03 -31.12
C LYS A 602 110.32 60.88 -32.13
N GLU A 603 111.15 60.53 -33.12
CA GLU A 603 111.04 59.26 -33.85
C GLU A 603 111.59 58.14 -32.99
N MET A 604 112.69 58.39 -32.25
CA MET A 604 113.17 57.46 -31.22
C MET A 604 112.34 57.55 -29.93
N ASP A 605 111.93 58.74 -29.47
CA ASP A 605 110.99 58.78 -28.33
C ASP A 605 109.59 58.29 -28.72
N ILE A 606 109.11 58.45 -29.96
CA ILE A 606 107.89 57.77 -30.44
C ILE A 606 108.15 56.28 -30.53
N LEU A 607 109.28 55.79 -31.07
CA LEU A 607 109.55 54.34 -31.07
C LEU A 607 109.57 53.76 -29.65
N ARG A 608 110.17 54.46 -28.68
CA ARG A 608 110.17 54.05 -27.28
C ARG A 608 108.77 54.11 -26.67
N ASN A 609 108.07 55.25 -26.76
CA ASN A 609 106.69 55.39 -26.29
C ASN A 609 105.71 54.48 -27.03
N HIS A 610 106.01 54.06 -28.27
CA HIS A 610 105.19 53.15 -29.08
C HIS A 610 105.46 51.69 -28.70
N LEU A 611 106.69 51.32 -28.36
CA LEU A 611 107.01 50.02 -27.78
C LEU A 611 106.52 49.90 -26.33
N GLU A 612 106.62 50.97 -25.54
CA GLU A 612 106.04 51.04 -24.18
C GLU A 612 104.49 51.03 -24.24
N ARG A 613 103.85 51.74 -25.18
CA ARG A 613 102.41 51.56 -25.46
C ARG A 613 102.08 50.15 -25.92
N ARG A 614 102.85 49.55 -26.85
CA ARG A 614 102.60 48.16 -27.27
C ARG A 614 102.75 47.18 -26.13
N LEU A 615 103.66 47.40 -25.19
CA LEU A 615 103.75 46.60 -23.97
C LEU A 615 102.52 46.82 -23.08
N GLN A 616 102.07 48.06 -22.86
CA GLN A 616 100.84 48.37 -22.11
C GLN A 616 99.55 47.88 -22.80
N GLU A 617 99.54 47.76 -24.12
CA GLU A 617 98.44 47.19 -24.92
C GLU A 617 98.45 45.65 -24.86
N LEU A 618 99.62 45.03 -24.78
CA LEU A 618 99.79 43.56 -24.69
C LEU A 618 99.65 43.02 -23.26
N GLU A 619 100.08 43.77 -22.24
CA GLU A 619 100.07 43.40 -20.81
C GLU A 619 98.71 42.89 -20.31
N PRO A 620 97.56 43.54 -20.62
CA PRO A 620 96.26 43.04 -20.19
C PRO A 620 95.69 41.92 -21.08
N LEU A 621 96.25 41.62 -22.26
CA LEU A 621 95.64 40.64 -23.18
C LEU A 621 95.57 39.21 -22.62
N PRO A 622 96.56 38.66 -21.90
CA PRO A 622 96.43 37.35 -21.26
C PRO A 622 95.30 37.31 -20.23
N GLU A 623 95.08 38.41 -19.50
CA GLU A 623 94.01 38.51 -18.51
C GLU A 623 92.64 38.72 -19.19
N GLN A 624 92.57 39.50 -20.27
CA GLN A 624 91.35 39.62 -21.09
C GLN A 624 90.98 38.29 -21.76
N LEU A 625 91.97 37.56 -22.29
CA LEU A 625 91.78 36.21 -22.85
C LEU A 625 91.24 35.27 -21.77
N ARG A 626 91.91 35.18 -20.62
CA ARG A 626 91.48 34.35 -19.48
C ARG A 626 90.07 34.69 -18.99
N ASN A 627 89.72 35.98 -18.95
CA ASN A 627 88.37 36.45 -18.64
C ASN A 627 87.35 36.07 -19.73
N SER A 628 87.75 36.00 -21.00
CA SER A 628 86.88 35.53 -22.10
C SER A 628 86.71 34.00 -22.10
N GLU A 629 87.77 33.25 -21.79
CA GLU A 629 87.75 31.81 -21.60
C GLU A 629 86.88 31.43 -20.40
N GLN A 630 87.01 32.13 -19.26
CA GLN A 630 86.11 31.92 -18.12
C GLN A 630 84.65 32.22 -18.48
N LYS A 631 84.37 33.33 -19.17
CA LYS A 631 83.00 33.65 -19.63
C LYS A 631 82.45 32.61 -20.59
N LEU A 632 83.28 32.03 -21.45
CA LEU A 632 82.92 30.95 -22.35
C LEU A 632 82.63 29.65 -21.58
N LEU A 633 83.50 29.27 -20.63
CA LEU A 633 83.29 28.13 -19.74
C LEU A 633 81.98 28.28 -18.97
N GLU A 634 81.78 29.41 -18.28
CA GLU A 634 80.53 29.74 -17.60
C GLU A 634 79.30 29.68 -18.53
N ALA A 635 79.43 30.11 -19.79
CA ALA A 635 78.34 30.02 -20.76
C ALA A 635 78.05 28.57 -21.18
N THR A 636 79.08 27.74 -21.39
CA THR A 636 78.92 26.31 -21.68
C THR A 636 78.36 25.53 -20.49
N GLU A 637 78.75 25.86 -19.26
CA GLU A 637 78.15 25.28 -18.04
C GLU A 637 76.67 25.66 -17.91
N LYS A 638 76.32 26.93 -18.18
CA LYS A 638 74.92 27.40 -18.19
C LYS A 638 74.11 26.70 -19.28
N LEU A 639 74.68 26.46 -20.47
CA LEU A 639 74.04 25.69 -21.55
C LEU A 639 73.84 24.22 -21.15
N LEU A 640 74.89 23.53 -20.69
CA LEU A 640 74.81 22.13 -20.23
C LEU A 640 73.81 21.96 -19.07
N ALA A 641 73.69 22.95 -18.17
CA ALA A 641 72.69 22.96 -17.11
C ALA A 641 71.27 23.16 -17.64
N GLN A 642 71.08 23.92 -18.71
CA GLN A 642 69.78 24.04 -19.40
C GLN A 642 69.43 22.76 -20.16
N GLU A 643 70.37 22.16 -20.90
CA GLU A 643 70.18 20.89 -21.61
C GLU A 643 69.80 19.74 -20.65
N ARG A 644 70.46 19.65 -19.49
CA ARG A 644 70.07 18.69 -18.43
C ARG A 644 68.62 18.92 -18.00
N ARG A 645 68.24 20.16 -17.68
CA ARG A 645 66.86 20.53 -17.29
C ARG A 645 65.84 20.24 -18.40
N PHE A 646 66.17 20.49 -19.67
CA PHE A 646 65.30 20.12 -20.80
C PHE A 646 65.18 18.60 -20.93
N SER A 647 66.24 17.83 -20.70
CA SER A 647 66.17 16.36 -20.68
C SER A 647 65.34 15.81 -19.52
N GLU A 648 65.40 16.44 -18.35
CA GLU A 648 64.59 16.13 -17.17
C GLU A 648 63.12 16.47 -17.41
N GLN A 649 62.83 17.65 -17.96
CA GLN A 649 61.48 18.05 -18.36
C GLN A 649 60.90 17.12 -19.44
N THR A 650 61.72 16.71 -20.42
CA THR A 650 61.29 15.77 -21.47
C THR A 650 60.93 14.41 -20.89
N LYS A 651 61.73 13.89 -19.93
CA LYS A 651 61.40 12.66 -19.19
C LYS A 651 60.12 12.80 -18.38
N VAL A 652 59.93 13.92 -17.67
CA VAL A 652 58.69 14.20 -16.94
C VAL A 652 57.49 14.27 -17.89
N ILE A 653 57.65 14.81 -19.10
CA ILE A 653 56.60 14.83 -20.13
C ILE A 653 56.29 13.42 -20.66
N SER A 654 57.27 12.56 -20.93
CA SER A 654 57.01 11.16 -21.31
C SER A 654 56.37 10.35 -20.18
N ASP A 655 56.82 10.56 -18.94
CA ASP A 655 56.29 9.93 -17.74
C ASP A 655 54.87 10.40 -17.39
N LEU A 656 54.47 11.60 -17.84
CA LEU A 656 53.09 12.08 -17.75
C LEU A 656 52.25 11.59 -18.93
N SER A 657 52.81 11.53 -20.14
CA SER A 657 52.11 11.05 -21.34
C SER A 657 51.69 9.60 -21.19
N THR A 658 52.62 8.72 -20.79
CA THR A 658 52.34 7.30 -20.49
C THR A 658 51.33 7.10 -19.36
N LYS A 659 51.30 7.99 -18.36
CA LYS A 659 50.26 7.99 -17.31
C LYS A 659 48.89 8.42 -17.84
N VAL A 660 48.84 9.37 -18.77
CA VAL A 660 47.59 9.81 -19.45
C VAL A 660 47.08 8.73 -20.39
N GLU A 661 47.95 8.06 -21.14
CA GLU A 661 47.63 6.90 -21.98
C GLU A 661 47.02 5.78 -21.11
N HIS A 662 47.70 5.37 -20.04
CA HIS A 662 47.18 4.34 -19.14
C HIS A 662 45.87 4.74 -18.42
N GLN A 663 45.69 6.01 -18.08
CA GLN A 663 44.41 6.52 -17.57
C GLN A 663 43.30 6.50 -18.64
N THR A 664 43.66 6.70 -19.91
CA THR A 664 42.73 6.61 -21.04
C THR A 664 42.28 5.17 -21.26
N GLU A 665 43.21 4.21 -21.32
CA GLU A 665 42.91 2.76 -21.34
C GLU A 665 42.01 2.34 -20.16
N GLN A 666 42.28 2.87 -18.96
CA GLN A 666 41.47 2.58 -17.78
C GLN A 666 40.05 3.15 -17.90
N VAL A 667 39.88 4.34 -18.50
CA VAL A 667 38.56 4.92 -18.76
C VAL A 667 37.82 4.17 -19.87
N GLU A 668 38.51 3.74 -20.93
CA GLU A 668 37.92 2.95 -22.02
C GLU A 668 37.47 1.56 -21.54
N THR A 669 38.34 0.82 -20.86
CA THR A 669 37.96 -0.48 -20.28
C THR A 669 36.90 -0.37 -19.18
N MET A 670 36.65 0.81 -18.60
CA MET A 670 35.51 1.06 -17.71
C MET A 670 34.24 1.45 -18.48
N ARG A 671 34.36 2.13 -19.63
CA ARG A 671 33.27 2.40 -20.57
C ARG A 671 32.75 1.10 -21.19
N ASP A 672 33.61 0.16 -21.56
CA ASP A 672 33.21 -1.14 -22.12
C ASP A 672 32.48 -2.01 -21.08
N LYS A 673 32.97 -2.01 -19.83
CA LYS A 673 32.27 -2.63 -18.69
C LYS A 673 30.90 -1.98 -18.44
N TRP A 674 30.78 -0.67 -18.66
CA TRP A 674 29.50 0.03 -18.55
C TRP A 674 28.54 -0.30 -19.70
N HIS A 675 29.01 -0.37 -20.94
CA HIS A 675 28.20 -0.77 -22.09
C HIS A 675 27.72 -2.22 -21.98
N THR A 676 28.61 -3.16 -21.67
CA THR A 676 28.24 -4.58 -21.47
C THR A 676 27.26 -4.77 -20.31
N ALA A 677 27.39 -4.02 -19.21
CA ALA A 677 26.39 -3.98 -18.14
C ALA A 677 25.07 -3.31 -18.57
N GLN A 678 25.11 -2.28 -19.42
CA GLN A 678 23.93 -1.64 -19.98
C GLN A 678 23.15 -2.59 -20.91
N ASP A 679 23.83 -3.35 -21.77
CA ASP A 679 23.21 -4.34 -22.64
C ASP A 679 22.69 -5.56 -21.87
N GLY A 680 23.40 -5.98 -20.81
CA GLY A 680 22.89 -6.93 -19.83
C GLY A 680 21.57 -6.46 -19.20
N ASN A 681 21.50 -5.20 -18.76
CA ASN A 681 20.28 -4.60 -18.21
C ASN A 681 19.14 -4.48 -19.26
N ARG A 682 19.45 -4.14 -20.52
CA ARG A 682 18.47 -4.13 -21.63
C ARG A 682 17.87 -5.54 -21.84
N SER A 683 18.74 -6.56 -21.88
CA SER A 683 18.33 -7.96 -22.02
C SER A 683 17.45 -8.43 -20.85
N LEU A 684 17.84 -8.09 -19.61
CA LEU A 684 17.05 -8.39 -18.42
C LEU A 684 15.69 -7.66 -18.40
N SER A 685 15.61 -6.40 -18.88
CA SER A 685 14.33 -5.69 -19.04
C SER A 685 13.42 -6.42 -20.03
N ALA A 686 13.93 -6.78 -21.21
CA ALA A 686 13.15 -7.50 -22.22
C ALA A 686 12.68 -8.89 -21.74
N GLN A 687 13.51 -9.58 -20.93
CA GLN A 687 13.10 -10.82 -20.26
C GLN A 687 12.01 -10.58 -19.21
N MET A 688 12.14 -9.55 -18.37
CA MET A 688 11.13 -9.16 -17.38
C MET A 688 9.79 -8.80 -18.04
N GLU A 689 9.80 -7.99 -19.09
CA GLU A 689 8.62 -7.64 -19.88
C GLU A 689 7.96 -8.88 -20.52
N SER A 690 8.77 -9.85 -20.98
CA SER A 690 8.27 -11.11 -21.54
C SER A 690 7.62 -12.01 -20.48
N VAL A 691 8.21 -12.10 -19.28
CA VAL A 691 7.64 -12.83 -18.14
C VAL A 691 6.36 -12.14 -17.65
N GLN A 692 6.35 -10.81 -17.57
CA GLN A 692 5.19 -10.02 -17.16
C GLN A 692 4.02 -10.15 -18.15
N ARG A 693 4.30 -10.22 -19.46
CA ARG A 693 3.27 -10.51 -20.47
C ARG A 693 2.67 -11.91 -20.29
N ARG A 694 3.52 -12.93 -20.12
CA ARG A 694 3.07 -14.31 -19.84
C ARG A 694 2.29 -14.45 -18.54
N LEU A 695 2.62 -13.64 -17.52
CA LEU A 695 1.84 -13.56 -16.29
C LEU A 695 0.45 -12.97 -16.57
N GLN A 696 0.36 -11.88 -17.34
CA GLN A 696 -0.93 -11.26 -17.70
C GLN A 696 -1.81 -12.21 -18.51
N GLU A 697 -1.23 -12.92 -19.50
CA GLU A 697 -1.89 -13.96 -20.28
C GLU A 697 -2.46 -15.07 -19.38
N ALA A 698 -1.69 -15.52 -18.38
CA ALA A 698 -2.13 -16.53 -17.41
C ALA A 698 -3.18 -15.99 -16.42
N GLU A 699 -3.10 -14.73 -16.00
CA GLU A 699 -4.15 -14.09 -15.20
C GLU A 699 -5.47 -14.02 -15.97
N ASP A 700 -5.44 -13.66 -17.24
CA ASP A 700 -6.63 -13.50 -18.07
C ASP A 700 -7.28 -14.86 -18.38
N GLN A 701 -6.47 -15.90 -18.61
CA GLN A 701 -6.97 -17.29 -18.65
C GLN A 701 -7.61 -17.72 -17.32
N ASN A 702 -7.05 -17.34 -16.16
CA ASN A 702 -7.68 -17.64 -14.88
C ASN A 702 -9.01 -16.87 -14.68
N LYS A 703 -9.11 -15.61 -15.13
CA LYS A 703 -10.36 -14.83 -15.13
C LYS A 703 -11.43 -15.50 -16.00
N GLU A 704 -11.06 -16.00 -17.19
CA GLU A 704 -11.96 -16.76 -18.07
C GLU A 704 -12.42 -18.09 -17.41
N LEU A 705 -11.49 -18.86 -16.84
CA LEU A 705 -11.81 -20.10 -16.13
C LEU A 705 -12.75 -19.86 -14.95
N HIS A 706 -12.56 -18.80 -14.17
CA HIS A 706 -13.49 -18.42 -13.09
C HIS A 706 -14.88 -18.06 -13.63
N ALA A 707 -14.99 -17.34 -14.75
CA ALA A 707 -16.27 -17.05 -15.38
C ALA A 707 -16.98 -18.32 -15.91
N ILE A 708 -16.22 -19.27 -16.46
CA ILE A 708 -16.72 -20.58 -16.89
C ILE A 708 -17.21 -21.40 -15.68
N ILE A 709 -16.49 -21.37 -14.55
CA ILE A 709 -16.89 -22.04 -13.30
C ILE A 709 -18.19 -21.44 -12.77
N ALA A 710 -18.28 -20.11 -12.61
CA ALA A 710 -19.49 -19.44 -12.12
C ALA A 710 -20.73 -19.76 -12.99
N LYS A 711 -20.58 -19.79 -14.32
CA LYS A 711 -21.66 -20.18 -15.24
C LYS A 711 -22.05 -21.66 -15.12
N ARG A 712 -21.10 -22.55 -14.81
CA ARG A 712 -21.39 -23.96 -14.52
C ARG A 712 -22.09 -24.12 -13.17
N GLU A 713 -21.70 -23.37 -12.15
CA GLU A 713 -22.35 -23.34 -10.83
C GLU A 713 -23.79 -22.84 -10.93
N GLU A 714 -24.05 -21.77 -11.68
CA GLU A 714 -25.40 -21.29 -12.01
C GLU A 714 -26.22 -22.40 -12.71
N THR A 715 -25.64 -23.06 -13.71
CA THR A 715 -26.29 -24.17 -14.44
C THR A 715 -26.60 -25.35 -13.51
N ILE A 716 -25.70 -25.68 -12.58
CA ILE A 716 -25.91 -26.72 -11.56
C ILE A 716 -27.06 -26.33 -10.63
N HIS A 717 -27.09 -25.08 -10.16
CA HIS A 717 -28.13 -24.58 -9.26
C HIS A 717 -29.53 -24.58 -9.93
N GLN A 718 -29.63 -24.13 -11.19
CA GLN A 718 -30.86 -24.21 -11.97
C GLN A 718 -31.36 -25.67 -12.13
N ASN A 719 -30.44 -26.63 -12.31
CA ASN A 719 -30.80 -28.05 -12.37
C ASN A 719 -31.18 -28.64 -11.01
N GLN A 720 -30.57 -28.18 -9.91
CA GLN A 720 -30.96 -28.56 -8.54
C GLN A 720 -32.38 -28.10 -8.23
N LEU A 721 -32.73 -26.83 -8.50
CA LEU A 721 -34.09 -26.30 -8.32
C LEU A 721 -35.12 -27.11 -9.12
N ARG A 722 -34.81 -27.43 -10.39
CA ARG A 722 -35.66 -28.26 -11.25
C ARG A 722 -35.83 -29.70 -10.73
N LEU A 723 -34.79 -30.26 -10.09
CA LEU A 723 -34.84 -31.57 -9.44
C LEU A 723 -35.68 -31.53 -8.15
N GLU A 724 -35.57 -30.48 -7.35
CA GLU A 724 -36.43 -30.26 -6.19
C GLU A 724 -37.90 -30.17 -6.59
N ASP A 725 -38.24 -29.39 -7.62
CA ASP A 725 -39.62 -29.26 -8.10
C ASP A 725 -40.17 -30.58 -8.63
N LYS A 726 -39.37 -31.37 -9.37
CA LYS A 726 -39.78 -32.73 -9.77
C LYS A 726 -39.89 -33.69 -8.59
N THR A 727 -39.14 -33.48 -7.51
CA THR A 727 -39.26 -34.25 -6.26
C THR A 727 -40.53 -33.86 -5.49
N ARG A 728 -40.89 -32.56 -5.45
CA ARG A 728 -42.16 -32.04 -4.90
C ARG A 728 -43.36 -32.58 -5.67
N GLU A 729 -43.29 -32.57 -7.00
CA GLU A 729 -44.31 -33.12 -7.91
C GLU A 729 -44.51 -34.62 -7.71
N ASN A 730 -43.43 -35.41 -7.69
CA ASN A 730 -43.47 -36.85 -7.43
C ASN A 730 -44.05 -37.16 -6.04
N SER A 731 -43.66 -36.40 -5.01
CA SER A 731 -44.22 -36.51 -3.66
C SER A 731 -45.73 -36.20 -3.61
N SER A 732 -46.19 -35.24 -4.41
CA SER A 732 -47.62 -34.91 -4.55
C SER A 732 -48.39 -36.02 -5.26
N LEU A 733 -47.87 -36.52 -6.38
CA LEU A 733 -48.47 -37.62 -7.15
C LEU A 733 -48.52 -38.93 -6.34
N THR A 734 -47.48 -39.21 -5.54
CA THR A 734 -47.45 -40.36 -4.62
C THR A 734 -48.59 -40.27 -3.61
N ARG A 735 -48.76 -39.13 -2.94
CA ARG A 735 -49.88 -38.90 -1.99
C ARG A 735 -51.25 -38.99 -2.65
N GLN A 736 -51.40 -38.49 -3.88
CA GLN A 736 -52.64 -38.62 -4.65
C GLN A 736 -52.97 -40.08 -4.98
N LEU A 737 -51.95 -40.88 -5.33
CA LEU A 737 -52.09 -42.31 -5.59
C LEU A 737 -52.40 -43.11 -4.31
N GLU A 738 -51.74 -42.79 -3.19
CA GLU A 738 -52.05 -43.36 -1.87
C GLU A 738 -53.50 -43.06 -1.45
N GLN A 739 -53.96 -41.81 -1.61
CA GLN A 739 -55.33 -41.40 -1.34
C GLN A 739 -56.33 -42.14 -2.25
N ALA A 740 -56.06 -42.24 -3.56
CA ALA A 740 -56.92 -42.95 -4.50
C ALA A 740 -57.03 -44.45 -4.18
N ILE A 741 -55.94 -45.08 -3.73
CA ILE A 741 -55.95 -46.48 -3.23
C ILE A 741 -56.77 -46.58 -1.94
N SER A 742 -56.65 -45.61 -1.04
CA SER A 742 -57.43 -45.56 0.22
C SER A 742 -58.94 -45.45 -0.05
N ASP A 743 -59.34 -44.51 -0.92
CA ASP A 743 -60.75 -44.35 -1.31
C ASP A 743 -61.27 -45.56 -2.10
N SER A 744 -60.47 -46.18 -2.96
CA SER A 744 -60.85 -47.44 -3.64
C SER A 744 -61.13 -48.56 -2.64
N ARG A 745 -60.25 -48.75 -1.64
CA ARG A 745 -60.45 -49.75 -0.56
C ARG A 745 -61.71 -49.47 0.24
N ARG A 746 -61.96 -48.21 0.62
CA ARG A 746 -63.19 -47.81 1.33
C ARG A 746 -64.44 -48.08 0.49
N LEU A 747 -64.42 -47.76 -0.81
CA LEU A 747 -65.54 -48.01 -1.71
C LEU A 747 -65.79 -49.50 -1.93
N GLU A 748 -64.74 -50.33 -1.97
CA GLU A 748 -64.88 -51.79 -1.96
C GLU A 748 -65.44 -52.31 -0.63
N GLU A 749 -65.01 -51.78 0.51
CA GLU A 749 -65.50 -52.17 1.84
C GLU A 749 -66.98 -51.83 2.02
N GLU A 750 -67.36 -50.59 1.68
CA GLU A 750 -68.76 -50.20 1.57
C GLU A 750 -69.53 -51.07 0.57
N GLY A 751 -68.91 -51.44 -0.56
CA GLY A 751 -69.50 -52.31 -1.58
C GLY A 751 -69.76 -53.73 -1.05
N ARG A 752 -68.79 -54.30 -0.32
CA ARG A 752 -68.87 -55.60 0.35
C ARG A 752 -69.91 -55.58 1.48
N GLU A 753 -69.96 -54.54 2.31
CA GLU A 753 -70.98 -54.40 3.35
C GLU A 753 -72.39 -54.25 2.74
N LYS A 754 -72.55 -53.42 1.70
CA LYS A 754 -73.82 -53.30 0.95
C LYS A 754 -74.20 -54.62 0.26
N ALA A 755 -73.24 -55.47 -0.13
CA ALA A 755 -73.52 -56.81 -0.64
C ALA A 755 -74.01 -57.75 0.47
N ILE A 756 -73.28 -57.83 1.58
CA ILE A 756 -73.65 -58.62 2.78
C ILE A 756 -75.03 -58.21 3.31
N GLN A 757 -75.35 -56.91 3.33
CA GLN A 757 -76.66 -56.46 3.78
C GLN A 757 -77.79 -56.76 2.79
N ARG A 758 -77.53 -56.74 1.46
CA ARG A 758 -78.49 -57.26 0.48
C ARG A 758 -78.70 -58.76 0.65
N GLU A 759 -77.64 -59.52 0.93
CA GLU A 759 -77.71 -60.96 1.19
C GLU A 759 -78.55 -61.26 2.43
N ARG A 760 -78.29 -60.62 3.57
CA ARG A 760 -79.11 -60.71 4.79
C ARG A 760 -80.58 -60.36 4.53
N ASN A 761 -80.84 -59.28 3.80
CA ASN A 761 -82.21 -58.89 3.44
C ASN A 761 -82.89 -59.92 2.52
N ALA A 762 -82.14 -60.56 1.61
CA ALA A 762 -82.65 -61.62 0.75
C ALA A 762 -82.91 -62.91 1.53
N GLN A 763 -82.01 -63.31 2.43
CA GLN A 763 -82.19 -64.45 3.35
C GLN A 763 -83.43 -64.26 4.23
N ALA A 764 -83.62 -63.09 4.84
CA ALA A 764 -84.82 -62.76 5.61
C ALA A 764 -86.09 -62.84 4.75
N ARG A 765 -86.07 -62.31 3.52
CA ARG A 765 -87.19 -62.41 2.58
C ARG A 765 -87.48 -63.83 2.10
N ILE A 766 -86.46 -64.69 2.01
CA ILE A 766 -86.64 -66.13 1.74
C ILE A 766 -87.40 -66.77 2.91
N MET A 767 -86.99 -66.53 4.16
CA MET A 767 -87.68 -67.05 5.35
C MET A 767 -89.15 -66.59 5.43
N ASP A 768 -89.43 -65.32 5.11
CA ASP A 768 -90.80 -64.80 5.00
C ASP A 768 -91.61 -65.49 3.89
N LEU A 769 -91.01 -65.69 2.72
CA LEU A 769 -91.65 -66.37 1.59
C LEU A 769 -91.87 -67.87 1.86
N GLU A 770 -90.98 -68.53 2.58
CA GLU A 770 -91.16 -69.90 3.06
C GLU A 770 -92.31 -69.99 4.07
N SER A 771 -92.41 -69.01 5.00
CA SER A 771 -93.53 -68.89 5.92
C SER A 771 -94.86 -68.69 5.19
N GLN A 772 -94.91 -67.78 4.20
CA GLN A 772 -96.10 -67.53 3.37
C GLN A 772 -96.46 -68.74 2.51
N LEU A 773 -95.48 -69.38 1.87
CA LEU A 773 -95.66 -70.59 1.06
C LEU A 773 -96.26 -71.72 1.90
N ASN A 774 -95.84 -71.87 3.16
CA ASN A 774 -96.39 -72.89 4.05
C ASN A 774 -97.82 -72.56 4.54
N ARG A 775 -98.17 -71.27 4.70
CA ARG A 775 -99.57 -70.84 4.94
C ARG A 775 -100.46 -71.11 3.73
N ILE A 776 -100.05 -70.67 2.54
CA ILE A 776 -100.78 -70.85 1.28
C ILE A 776 -100.91 -72.34 0.93
N LYS A 777 -99.90 -73.19 1.20
CA LYS A 777 -100.05 -74.65 1.09
C LYS A 777 -101.19 -75.14 1.97
N GLY A 778 -101.32 -74.67 3.22
CA GLY A 778 -102.46 -74.99 4.09
C GLY A 778 -103.81 -74.56 3.49
N GLU A 779 -103.91 -73.30 3.04
CA GLU A 779 -105.12 -72.74 2.41
C GLU A 779 -105.51 -73.48 1.12
N VAL A 780 -104.54 -73.88 0.28
CA VAL A 780 -104.77 -74.72 -0.91
C VAL A 780 -105.27 -76.12 -0.52
N HIS A 781 -104.72 -76.71 0.54
CA HIS A 781 -105.22 -78.00 1.05
C HIS A 781 -106.62 -77.91 1.67
N GLN A 782 -107.05 -76.73 2.12
CA GLN A 782 -108.41 -76.47 2.62
C GLN A 782 -109.39 -76.19 1.48
N THR A 783 -109.04 -75.28 0.56
CA THR A 783 -109.88 -74.90 -0.59
C THR A 783 -110.05 -76.03 -1.61
N LYS A 784 -109.03 -76.88 -1.81
CA LYS A 784 -109.17 -78.09 -2.65
C LYS A 784 -110.29 -79.02 -2.14
N ARG A 785 -110.38 -79.25 -0.83
CA ARG A 785 -111.47 -80.06 -0.23
C ARG A 785 -112.83 -79.41 -0.50
N ALA A 786 -112.95 -78.10 -0.25
CA ALA A 786 -114.18 -77.35 -0.51
C ALA A 786 -114.59 -77.33 -2.00
N LYS A 787 -113.63 -77.30 -2.93
CA LYS A 787 -113.87 -77.43 -4.38
C LYS A 787 -114.39 -78.83 -4.73
N GLU A 788 -113.76 -79.88 -4.23
CA GLU A 788 -114.20 -81.26 -4.46
C GLU A 788 -115.62 -81.50 -3.90
N ASP A 789 -115.98 -80.87 -2.77
CA ASP A 789 -117.34 -80.88 -2.22
C ASP A 789 -118.35 -80.02 -3.01
N ALA A 790 -117.89 -79.12 -3.88
CA ALA A 790 -118.72 -78.25 -4.72
C ALA A 790 -118.90 -78.79 -6.16
N GLU A 791 -117.88 -79.40 -6.76
CA GLU A 791 -117.99 -80.06 -8.07
C GLU A 791 -118.93 -81.26 -8.04
N ARG A 792 -118.96 -81.99 -6.91
CA ARG A 792 -119.99 -83.03 -6.65
C ARG A 792 -121.42 -82.49 -6.70
N LYS A 793 -121.62 -81.18 -6.44
CA LYS A 793 -122.94 -80.51 -6.52
C LYS A 793 -123.22 -79.98 -7.93
N PHE A 794 -122.27 -79.28 -8.54
CA PHE A 794 -122.46 -78.71 -9.89
C PHE A 794 -122.60 -79.77 -10.99
N ASN A 795 -121.87 -80.88 -10.92
CA ASN A 795 -122.03 -81.97 -11.88
C ASN A 795 -123.47 -82.52 -11.85
N SER A 796 -124.10 -82.60 -10.67
CA SER A 796 -125.51 -82.99 -10.54
C SER A 796 -126.45 -82.07 -11.30
N GLN A 797 -126.20 -80.75 -11.27
CA GLN A 797 -127.04 -79.74 -11.94
C GLN A 797 -126.79 -79.62 -13.45
N LEU A 798 -125.58 -79.94 -13.92
CA LEU A 798 -125.22 -79.81 -15.34
C LEU A 798 -125.89 -80.91 -16.17
N TYR A 799 -126.02 -82.13 -15.62
CA TYR A 799 -126.83 -83.20 -16.22
C TYR A 799 -128.30 -82.75 -16.42
N ASP A 800 -128.92 -82.09 -15.42
CA ASP A 800 -130.30 -81.58 -15.52
C ASP A 800 -130.50 -80.52 -16.63
N LEU A 801 -129.47 -79.72 -16.92
CA LEU A 801 -129.53 -78.64 -17.91
C LEU A 801 -129.24 -79.11 -19.34
N LYS A 802 -128.35 -80.09 -19.52
CA LYS A 802 -128.06 -80.69 -20.84
C LYS A 802 -129.36 -81.25 -21.47
N ASP A 803 -130.12 -81.96 -20.65
CA ASP A 803 -131.38 -82.61 -21.04
C ASP A 803 -132.41 -81.61 -21.62
N ARG A 804 -132.48 -80.39 -21.05
CA ARG A 804 -133.34 -79.29 -21.53
C ARG A 804 -132.84 -78.65 -22.83
N LEU A 805 -131.52 -78.63 -23.07
CA LEU A 805 -130.95 -78.02 -24.27
C LEU A 805 -131.19 -78.90 -25.52
N GLU A 806 -131.10 -80.22 -25.38
CA GLU A 806 -131.43 -81.15 -26.47
C GLU A 806 -132.90 -81.05 -26.89
N GLN A 807 -133.82 -80.84 -25.93
CA GLN A 807 -135.22 -80.53 -26.21
C GLN A 807 -135.37 -79.24 -27.06
N SER A 808 -134.69 -78.15 -26.69
CA SER A 808 -134.76 -76.85 -27.40
C SER A 808 -134.14 -76.87 -28.81
N HIS A 809 -133.05 -77.62 -29.03
CA HIS A 809 -132.48 -77.76 -30.37
C HIS A 809 -133.32 -78.61 -31.33
N SER A 810 -134.24 -79.44 -30.81
CA SER A 810 -135.18 -80.19 -31.65
C SER A 810 -136.21 -79.24 -32.32
N THR A 811 -136.85 -78.37 -31.54
CA THR A 811 -137.91 -77.47 -32.02
C THR A 811 -137.41 -76.40 -32.97
N ASN A 812 -136.19 -75.89 -32.76
CA ASN A 812 -135.63 -74.83 -33.61
C ASN A 812 -135.32 -75.30 -35.05
N ARG A 813 -134.88 -76.57 -35.24
CA ARG A 813 -134.70 -77.15 -36.59
C ARG A 813 -136.00 -77.20 -37.39
N SER A 814 -137.11 -77.54 -36.75
CA SER A 814 -138.43 -77.58 -37.41
C SER A 814 -138.85 -76.23 -38.01
N MET A 815 -138.54 -75.11 -37.36
CA MET A 815 -138.88 -73.78 -37.88
C MET A 815 -138.09 -73.41 -39.14
N GLN A 816 -136.79 -73.74 -39.19
CA GLN A 816 -135.93 -73.41 -40.33
C GLN A 816 -136.42 -74.04 -41.64
N ASN A 817 -136.91 -75.29 -41.58
CA ASN A 817 -137.46 -76.01 -42.74
C ASN A 817 -138.70 -75.32 -43.33
N TYR A 818 -139.54 -74.70 -42.50
CA TYR A 818 -140.77 -74.02 -42.97
C TYR A 818 -140.48 -72.74 -43.75
N VAL A 819 -139.51 -71.94 -43.30
CA VAL A 819 -139.12 -70.67 -43.95
C VAL A 819 -138.58 -70.88 -45.37
N GLN A 820 -137.93 -72.02 -45.61
CA GLN A 820 -137.33 -72.35 -46.92
C GLN A 820 -138.40 -72.56 -48.01
N PHE A 821 -139.58 -73.07 -47.66
CA PHE A 821 -140.65 -73.42 -48.61
C PHE A 821 -141.28 -72.21 -49.30
N LEU A 822 -141.55 -71.14 -48.54
CA LEU A 822 -142.27 -69.96 -49.03
C LEU A 822 -141.51 -69.20 -50.14
N LYS A 823 -140.17 -69.18 -50.10
CA LYS A 823 -139.33 -68.39 -51.02
C LYS A 823 -139.49 -68.78 -52.49
N ASN A 824 -139.75 -70.06 -52.78
CA ASN A 824 -139.73 -70.56 -54.16
C ASN A 824 -141.01 -70.25 -54.95
N SER A 825 -142.11 -69.86 -54.30
CA SER A 825 -143.43 -69.78 -54.96
C SER A 825 -143.72 -68.43 -55.64
N TYR A 826 -143.00 -67.36 -55.27
CA TYR A 826 -143.32 -66.00 -55.72
C TYR A 826 -142.72 -65.59 -57.08
N ALA A 827 -141.75 -66.36 -57.61
CA ALA A 827 -140.88 -65.92 -58.70
C ALA A 827 -141.47 -66.05 -60.13
N ASN A 828 -142.60 -66.74 -60.31
CA ASN A 828 -143.05 -67.22 -61.63
C ASN A 828 -144.19 -66.42 -62.30
N VAL A 829 -144.68 -65.31 -61.73
CA VAL A 829 -146.02 -64.77 -62.07
C VAL A 829 -146.05 -63.38 -62.74
N PHE A 830 -144.99 -62.56 -62.67
CA PHE A 830 -145.06 -61.14 -63.09
C PHE A 830 -143.88 -60.61 -63.94
N GLY A 831 -144.15 -60.33 -65.22
CA GLY A 831 -143.81 -59.06 -65.89
C GLY A 831 -142.43 -58.84 -66.52
N ASP A 832 -142.40 -58.59 -67.83
CA ASP A 832 -141.26 -57.98 -68.55
C ASP A 832 -141.30 -56.44 -68.47
N THR A 833 -140.20 -55.80 -68.05
CA THR A 833 -139.87 -54.39 -68.36
C THR A 833 -138.34 -54.19 -68.29
N SER A 834 -137.82 -53.18 -69.00
CA SER A 834 -136.40 -52.98 -69.33
C SER A 834 -135.46 -52.51 -68.20
N LEU A 835 -134.14 -52.75 -68.44
CA LEU A 835 -132.93 -52.03 -67.99
C LEU A 835 -131.96 -52.75 -67.01
N SER A 836 -130.83 -53.19 -67.59
CA SER A 836 -129.44 -52.90 -67.17
C SER A 836 -129.12 -52.69 -65.67
N GLY A 837 -128.34 -53.61 -65.09
CA GLY A 837 -127.57 -53.40 -63.84
C GLY A 837 -126.42 -54.39 -63.69
N SER A 838 -125.22 -53.91 -63.34
CA SER A 838 -123.99 -54.72 -63.17
C SER A 838 -123.40 -54.53 -61.74
N PRO A 839 -122.16 -54.92 -61.36
CA PRO A 839 -121.95 -56.22 -60.72
C PRO A 839 -121.17 -56.17 -59.37
N LEU A 840 -120.90 -57.37 -58.81
CA LEU A 840 -119.81 -57.72 -57.87
C LEU A 840 -119.86 -57.29 -56.38
N ARG A 841 -119.38 -58.25 -55.55
CA ARG A 841 -118.41 -58.11 -54.42
C ARG A 841 -118.92 -58.19 -52.96
N GLY A 842 -118.14 -58.91 -52.12
CA GLY A 842 -118.29 -58.99 -50.64
C GLY A 842 -118.17 -60.44 -50.13
N HIS A 843 -116.99 -61.04 -49.94
CA HIS A 843 -116.05 -60.93 -48.79
C HIS A 843 -116.62 -61.28 -47.40
N THR A 844 -116.01 -62.27 -46.73
CA THR A 844 -116.16 -62.57 -45.29
C THR A 844 -114.80 -63.00 -44.69
N PRO A 845 -114.35 -62.44 -43.54
CA PRO A 845 -113.03 -62.72 -42.96
C PRO A 845 -113.05 -63.33 -41.54
N LEU A 846 -111.85 -63.73 -41.05
CA LEU A 846 -111.39 -63.74 -39.65
C LEU A 846 -112.26 -64.38 -38.54
N ARG A 847 -111.69 -65.37 -37.82
CA ARG A 847 -110.98 -65.12 -36.54
C ARG A 847 -110.23 -66.34 -35.97
N THR A 848 -109.24 -66.02 -35.11
CA THR A 848 -108.61 -66.81 -34.01
C THR A 848 -108.86 -68.32 -33.98
#